data_AF-A0A418KS76-F1
#
_entry.id   AF-A0A418KS76-F1
#
_cell.length_a   1.000
_cell.length_b   1.000
_cell.length_c   1.000
_cell.angle_alpha   90.00
_cell.angle_beta   90.00
_cell.angle_gamma   90.00
#
_symmetry.space_group_name_H-M   'P 1'
#
loop_
_entity.id
_entity.type
_entity.pdbx_description
1 polymer ?
#
loop_
_entity_poly.entity_id
_entity_poly.type
_entity_poly.pdbx_seq_one_letter_code
_entity_poly.pdbx_strand_id
1 'polypeptide(L)'
;MQLDATALAMLRVRRFTKFRIRPAVYRDARPVEVRAWTVDGEPVPFAHAVTQPFEPFAVGRTWGRPWDTVWFDVRGEVPAGWAPDETELVVDLGFTDEQPGFQAEALVYRPDGTVVKGIEPLNAWVPLPEPGPFRLLVEAAANPVVQVPYEYEPTPLGDRSTAGDAHQYRLTELSVARRDPVVWELLQDVVTLDGLVDVLPPSGSRRAEIVHALERMVDTMDPDDVPGTAALGREILAPVLAGRAAESSLIVSAVGHAHIDCAWLWPVRETVRKVARTFANVLDLAERRPGFVFAASSAQQYAWLKDSQPALFERVRKAVADGVIRPVGGMWVESDTNMPGGEALVRQFVQGKRFFLEEFGVESDEVWLPDSFGYTAALPQIVRAAGARYFLTQKPSWNETNPMPHSSFLWEGIDGSRVFTHFPPAETYNSDLGAQDLARTERSFRQKGAARHVMGLFGWGDGGGGPTREMLAAAERKRDLDGSPRVRLSDPHTFFETAEAELASPPVWVGEMYLELHRGTLISQQRGKRGNRHSEALLREAELWAATAAVRHGAPYPYEALESAWRTVLLQQFHDILPGSSIAWVHQEAERQYERVAGELTAVIDASLAALGGDGDAPVAANAGPYARGGVPAMGIGPAAPP
;
A
#
# COMPACT_ATOMS: atom_id res chain seq x y z
N MET A 1 11.46 42.49 3.37
CA MET A 1 10.17 41.99 2.87
C MET A 1 9.15 42.24 3.96
N GLN A 2 8.21 43.17 3.76
CA GLN A 2 7.17 43.43 4.76
C GLN A 2 6.15 42.28 4.61
N LEU A 3 6.05 41.41 5.62
CA LEU A 3 5.00 40.39 5.65
C LEU A 3 3.65 41.10 5.65
N ASP A 4 2.72 40.69 4.78
CA ASP A 4 1.37 41.24 4.80
C ASP A 4 0.61 40.81 6.08
N ALA A 5 -0.48 41.51 6.40
CA ALA A 5 -1.25 41.26 7.62
C ALA A 5 -1.79 39.82 7.70
N THR A 6 -2.13 39.21 6.56
CA THR A 6 -2.63 37.83 6.52
C THR A 6 -1.52 36.84 6.87
N ALA A 7 -0.30 37.05 6.34
CA ALA A 7 0.84 36.21 6.65
C ALA A 7 1.17 36.25 8.16
N LEU A 8 1.11 37.43 8.79
CA LEU A 8 1.30 37.56 10.23
C LEU A 8 0.20 36.86 11.04
N ALA A 9 -1.07 37.00 10.64
CA ALA A 9 -2.19 36.32 11.29
C ALA A 9 -2.02 34.79 11.22
N MET A 10 -1.70 34.25 10.05
CA MET A 10 -1.50 32.80 9.88
C MET A 10 -0.28 32.26 10.60
N LEU A 11 0.81 33.04 10.72
CA LEU A 11 1.94 32.66 11.57
C LEU A 11 1.52 32.50 13.04
N ARG A 12 0.65 33.39 13.53
CA ARG A 12 0.10 33.29 14.88
C ARG A 12 -0.81 32.06 15.05
N VAL A 13 -1.69 31.80 14.07
CA VAL A 13 -2.58 30.61 14.05
C VAL A 13 -1.77 29.32 14.06
N ARG A 14 -0.78 29.19 13.17
CA ARG A 14 0.05 27.99 13.07
C ARG A 14 0.89 27.77 14.32
N ARG A 15 1.40 28.85 14.93
CA ARG A 15 2.11 28.79 16.22
C ARG A 15 1.18 28.33 17.35
N PHE A 16 -0.02 28.91 17.46
CA PHE A 16 -1.00 28.50 18.46
C PHE A 16 -1.40 27.03 18.28
N THR A 17 -1.62 26.60 17.04
CA THR A 17 -1.94 25.21 16.70
C THR A 17 -0.83 24.24 17.10
N LYS A 18 0.43 24.55 16.73
CA LYS A 18 1.60 23.70 17.00
C LYS A 18 1.92 23.59 18.48
N PHE A 19 1.90 24.70 19.21
CA PHE A 19 2.42 24.76 20.58
C PHE A 19 1.34 24.76 21.67
N ARG A 20 0.06 24.95 21.33
CA ARG A 20 -1.06 24.97 22.29
C ARG A 20 -2.10 23.91 21.98
N ILE A 21 -2.73 23.93 20.80
CA ILE A 21 -3.82 22.99 20.45
C ILE A 21 -3.32 21.54 20.37
N ARG A 22 -2.28 21.28 19.56
CA ARG A 22 -1.80 19.91 19.31
C ARG A 22 -1.31 19.21 20.60
N PRO A 23 -0.49 19.83 21.47
CA PRO A 23 -0.10 19.21 22.74
C PRO A 23 -1.27 18.95 23.69
N ALA A 24 -2.32 19.77 23.64
CA ALA A 24 -3.50 19.64 24.50
C ALA A 24 -4.47 18.51 24.06
N VAL A 25 -4.21 17.83 22.93
CA VAL A 25 -5.01 16.66 22.51
C VAL A 25 -4.99 15.57 23.58
N TYR A 26 -3.87 15.38 24.28
CA TYR A 26 -3.77 14.47 25.42
C TYR A 26 -3.67 15.29 26.71
N ARG A 27 -4.71 15.20 27.56
CA ARG A 27 -4.84 16.02 28.77
C ARG A 27 -4.21 15.40 30.01
N ASP A 28 -4.07 14.09 30.03
CA ASP A 28 -3.47 13.32 31.13
C ASP A 28 -2.80 12.08 30.53
N ALA A 29 -1.67 11.67 31.11
CA ALA A 29 -0.91 10.50 30.69
C ALA A 29 -0.31 9.78 31.92
N ARG A 30 -0.36 8.45 31.91
CA ARG A 30 0.17 7.59 32.97
C ARG A 30 1.30 6.71 32.43
N PRO A 31 2.40 6.55 33.18
CA PRO A 31 3.48 5.69 32.76
C PRO A 31 3.05 4.22 32.75
N VAL A 32 3.74 3.41 31.97
CA VAL A 32 3.59 1.96 31.90
C VAL A 32 4.89 1.28 32.30
N GLU A 33 4.81 0.04 32.77
CA GLU A 33 5.96 -0.85 32.88
C GLU A 33 6.31 -1.36 31.48
N VAL A 34 7.58 -1.27 31.11
CA VAL A 34 8.10 -1.77 29.84
C VAL A 34 9.19 -2.79 30.11
N ARG A 35 9.08 -3.93 29.44
CA ARG A 35 10.16 -4.91 29.35
C ARG A 35 10.42 -5.21 27.89
N ALA A 36 11.64 -5.56 27.52
CA ALA A 36 12.03 -5.80 26.14
C ALA A 36 12.75 -7.13 25.99
N TRP A 37 12.56 -7.77 24.85
CA TRP A 37 13.35 -8.91 24.39
C TRP A 37 13.74 -8.69 22.92
N THR A 38 15.04 -8.81 22.61
CA THR A 38 15.57 -8.69 21.25
C THR A 38 15.68 -10.08 20.64
N VAL A 39 15.16 -10.26 19.43
CA VAL A 39 15.14 -11.55 18.74
C VAL A 39 16.54 -12.01 18.29
N ASP A 40 17.40 -11.07 17.90
CA ASP A 40 18.77 -11.33 17.40
C ASP A 40 18.81 -12.32 16.22
N GLY A 41 17.98 -12.07 15.21
CA GLY A 41 17.68 -13.08 14.18
C GLY A 41 16.58 -12.65 13.22
N GLU A 42 16.05 -13.64 12.50
CA GLU A 42 14.81 -13.47 11.73
C GLU A 42 13.62 -13.29 12.68
N PRO A 43 12.57 -12.53 12.30
CA PRO A 43 11.35 -12.41 13.09
C PRO A 43 10.76 -13.78 13.44
N VAL A 44 10.21 -13.90 14.64
CA VAL A 44 9.67 -15.15 15.18
C VAL A 44 8.16 -15.10 15.33
N PRO A 45 7.44 -16.25 15.27
CA PRO A 45 6.02 -16.29 15.57
C PRO A 45 5.71 -15.86 17.01
N PHE A 46 4.53 -15.26 17.22
CA PHE A 46 4.05 -14.82 18.53
C PHE A 46 4.20 -15.89 19.62
N ALA A 47 3.82 -17.14 19.32
CA ALA A 47 3.88 -18.25 20.26
C ALA A 47 5.29 -18.52 20.81
N HIS A 48 6.33 -18.20 20.03
CA HIS A 48 7.72 -18.28 20.50
C HIS A 48 8.13 -17.03 21.27
N ALA A 49 7.72 -15.84 20.82
CA ALA A 49 8.10 -14.57 21.45
C ALA A 49 7.58 -14.46 22.89
N VAL A 50 6.35 -14.89 23.16
CA VAL A 50 5.75 -14.72 24.50
C VAL A 50 6.36 -15.60 25.59
N THR A 51 7.12 -16.63 25.21
CA THR A 51 7.83 -17.51 26.16
C THR A 51 9.22 -17.01 26.53
N GLN A 52 9.68 -15.92 25.92
CA GLN A 52 11.05 -15.42 26.09
C GLN A 52 11.23 -14.61 27.37
N PRO A 53 12.46 -14.51 27.89
CA PRO A 53 12.75 -13.67 29.03
C PRO A 53 12.81 -12.19 28.63
N PHE A 54 11.74 -11.44 28.93
CA PHE A 54 11.72 -9.98 28.76
C PHE A 54 12.45 -9.30 29.93
N GLU A 55 13.41 -8.44 29.63
CA GLU A 55 14.20 -7.69 30.63
C GLU A 55 13.65 -6.27 30.82
N PRO A 56 13.76 -5.66 32.01
CA PRO A 56 13.33 -4.28 32.23
C PRO A 56 13.89 -3.28 31.21
N PHE A 57 13.00 -2.48 30.63
CA PHE A 57 13.34 -1.46 29.63
C PHE A 57 12.74 -0.11 30.05
N ALA A 58 13.39 0.99 29.67
CA ALA A 58 12.95 2.32 30.03
C ALA A 58 12.72 3.17 28.78
N VAL A 59 11.62 3.93 28.77
CA VAL A 59 11.41 5.00 27.80
C VAL A 59 12.62 5.96 27.84
N GLY A 60 13.08 6.37 26.67
CA GLY A 60 14.29 7.17 26.47
C GLY A 60 15.55 6.36 26.16
N ARG A 61 15.54 5.02 26.28
CA ARG A 61 16.65 4.14 25.86
C ARG A 61 16.64 3.88 24.36
N THR A 62 17.83 3.66 23.79
CA THR A 62 17.99 3.27 22.39
C THR A 62 17.73 1.77 22.20
N TRP A 63 17.21 1.40 21.03
CA TRP A 63 16.86 0.03 20.67
C TRP A 63 16.98 -0.18 19.16
N GLY A 64 16.96 -1.45 18.74
CA GLY A 64 16.79 -1.84 17.35
C GLY A 64 18.04 -1.65 16.50
N ARG A 65 18.80 -2.73 16.27
CA ARG A 65 19.78 -2.77 15.17
C ARG A 65 19.04 -2.78 13.83
N PRO A 66 19.65 -2.32 12.73
CA PRO A 66 18.99 -2.37 11.43
C PRO A 66 18.47 -3.78 11.13
N TRP A 67 17.20 -3.84 10.72
CA TRP A 67 16.49 -5.07 10.34
C TRP A 67 16.14 -6.05 11.47
N ASP A 68 16.47 -5.72 12.71
CA ASP A 68 16.12 -6.53 13.89
C ASP A 68 14.65 -6.39 14.27
N THR A 69 14.20 -7.33 15.10
CA THR A 69 12.91 -7.25 15.80
C THR A 69 13.14 -7.21 17.30
N VAL A 70 12.44 -6.30 17.98
CA VAL A 70 12.38 -6.20 19.44
C VAL A 70 10.93 -6.32 19.87
N TRP A 71 10.66 -7.22 20.82
CA TRP A 71 9.35 -7.33 21.45
C TRP A 71 9.35 -6.52 22.73
N PHE A 72 8.32 -5.70 22.94
CA PHE A 72 8.06 -5.02 24.21
C PHE A 72 6.85 -5.66 24.92
N ASP A 73 7.02 -6.05 26.18
CA ASP A 73 5.92 -6.42 27.10
C ASP A 73 5.53 -5.17 27.89
N VAL A 74 4.33 -4.67 27.62
CA VAL A 74 3.82 -3.40 28.11
C VAL A 74 2.69 -3.67 29.09
N ARG A 75 2.84 -3.22 30.32
CA ARG A 75 1.86 -3.42 31.39
C ARG A 75 1.50 -2.09 32.03
N GLY A 76 0.21 -1.89 32.24
CA GLY A 76 -0.28 -0.65 32.82
C GLY A 76 -1.69 -0.82 33.38
N GLU A 77 -2.24 0.30 33.83
CA GLU A 77 -3.59 0.37 34.34
C GLU A 77 -4.31 1.53 33.66
N VAL A 78 -5.49 1.25 33.11
CA VAL A 78 -6.42 2.28 32.66
C VAL A 78 -7.12 2.86 33.89
N PRO A 79 -6.95 4.16 34.20
CA PRO A 79 -7.53 4.77 35.40
C PRO A 79 -9.06 4.70 35.44
N ALA A 80 -9.61 4.53 36.63
CA ALA A 80 -11.05 4.62 36.85
C ALA A 80 -11.59 6.00 36.44
N GLY A 81 -12.68 6.02 35.65
CA GLY A 81 -13.32 7.26 35.18
C GLY A 81 -12.78 7.80 33.86
N TRP A 82 -11.84 7.12 33.21
CA TRP A 82 -11.50 7.37 31.81
C TRP A 82 -12.41 6.54 30.90
N ALA A 83 -13.02 7.19 29.92
CA ALA A 83 -13.90 6.50 28.98
C ALA A 83 -13.04 5.72 27.94
N PRO A 84 -13.46 4.52 27.52
CA PRO A 84 -12.70 3.71 26.56
C PRO A 84 -12.42 4.39 25.23
N ASP A 85 -13.33 5.22 24.73
CA ASP A 85 -13.20 5.97 23.48
C ASP A 85 -12.28 7.21 23.58
N GLU A 86 -11.96 7.61 24.80
CA GLU A 86 -10.96 8.64 25.14
C GLU A 86 -9.61 8.05 25.54
N THR A 87 -9.49 6.73 25.72
CA THR A 87 -8.30 6.11 26.32
C THR A 87 -7.50 5.34 25.28
N GLU A 88 -6.24 5.71 25.14
CA GLU A 88 -5.35 5.15 24.13
C GLU A 88 -3.97 4.87 24.74
N LEU A 89 -3.30 3.82 24.29
CA LEU A 89 -1.86 3.67 24.51
C LEU A 89 -1.16 4.48 23.41
N VAL A 90 -0.45 5.55 23.77
CA VAL A 90 0.36 6.33 22.84
C VAL A 90 1.73 5.69 22.73
N VAL A 91 2.19 5.50 21.49
CA VAL A 91 3.42 4.76 21.17
C VAL A 91 4.25 5.56 20.19
N ASP A 92 5.39 6.10 20.64
CA ASP A 92 6.42 6.66 19.77
C ASP A 92 7.70 5.83 19.92
N LEU A 93 7.96 5.02 18.89
CA LEU A 93 9.11 4.12 18.81
C LEU A 93 10.44 4.85 18.56
N GLY A 94 10.39 6.18 18.37
CA GLY A 94 11.51 7.01 17.94
C GLY A 94 11.38 7.45 16.50
N PHE A 95 10.15 7.76 16.06
CA PHE A 95 9.87 8.09 14.67
C PHE A 95 10.59 9.38 14.24
N THR A 96 10.96 9.44 12.97
CA THR A 96 11.42 10.65 12.28
C THR A 96 10.24 11.33 11.59
N ASP A 97 10.44 12.57 11.13
CA ASP A 97 9.45 13.34 10.34
C ASP A 97 9.25 12.80 8.90
N GLU A 98 9.79 11.63 8.59
CA GLU A 98 9.67 10.96 7.30
C GLU A 98 8.34 10.19 7.14
N GLN A 99 8.11 9.63 5.95
CA GLN A 99 6.88 8.96 5.58
C GLN A 99 6.65 7.65 6.37
N PRO A 100 5.40 7.33 6.74
CA PRO A 100 5.03 5.99 7.24
C PRO A 100 5.44 4.89 6.24
N GLY A 101 5.82 3.71 6.74
CA GLY A 101 6.25 2.61 5.88
C GLY A 101 7.77 2.52 5.62
N PHE A 102 8.58 3.49 6.03
CA PHE A 102 10.03 3.54 5.69
C PHE A 102 10.97 3.45 6.90
N GLN A 103 10.43 3.28 8.10
CA GLN A 103 11.15 3.37 9.36
C GLN A 103 10.58 2.38 10.39
N ALA A 104 10.87 2.57 11.68
CA ALA A 104 10.35 1.72 12.74
C ALA A 104 8.82 1.61 12.68
N GLU A 105 8.31 0.39 12.87
CA GLU A 105 6.90 0.06 12.85
C GLU A 105 6.65 -1.06 13.85
N ALA A 106 5.42 -1.27 14.29
CA ALA A 106 5.10 -2.39 15.18
C ALA A 106 3.71 -2.99 14.96
N LEU A 107 3.56 -4.24 15.37
CA LEU A 107 2.27 -4.92 15.47
C LEU A 107 1.97 -5.23 16.93
N VAL A 108 0.77 -4.86 17.38
CA VAL A 108 0.38 -4.99 18.79
C VAL A 108 -0.53 -6.19 18.97
N TYR A 109 -0.22 -7.01 19.97
CA TYR A 109 -0.92 -8.23 20.30
C TYR A 109 -1.46 -8.19 21.73
N ARG A 110 -2.59 -8.85 21.94
CA ARG A 110 -3.04 -9.28 23.27
C ARG A 110 -2.22 -10.50 23.73
N PRO A 111 -2.23 -10.82 25.04
CA PRO A 111 -1.50 -11.97 25.57
C PRO A 111 -1.92 -13.34 24.99
N ASP A 112 -3.10 -13.42 24.37
CA ASP A 112 -3.62 -14.62 23.71
C ASP A 112 -3.20 -14.74 22.22
N GLY A 113 -2.45 -13.76 21.70
CA GLY A 113 -2.02 -13.72 20.29
C GLY A 113 -2.96 -12.98 19.36
N THR A 114 -4.07 -12.43 19.87
CA THR A 114 -4.98 -11.63 19.05
C THR A 114 -4.32 -10.32 18.63
N VAL A 115 -4.21 -10.08 17.33
CA VAL A 115 -3.77 -8.81 16.76
C VAL A 115 -4.76 -7.69 17.10
N VAL A 116 -4.24 -6.60 17.67
CA VAL A 116 -5.00 -5.41 18.04
C VAL A 116 -4.93 -4.36 16.94
N LYS A 117 -3.74 -3.84 16.66
CA LYS A 117 -3.52 -2.70 15.77
C LYS A 117 -2.05 -2.60 15.34
N GLY A 118 -1.80 -2.02 14.17
CA GLY A 118 -0.46 -1.61 13.73
C GLY A 118 -0.07 -0.25 14.31
N ILE A 119 1.24 -0.03 14.43
CA ILE A 119 1.85 1.22 14.88
C ILE A 119 2.89 1.63 13.86
N GLU A 120 2.77 2.86 13.38
CA GLU A 120 3.73 3.50 12.49
C GLU A 120 3.64 5.03 12.65
N PRO A 121 4.55 5.82 12.05
CA PRO A 121 4.43 7.28 12.05
C PRO A 121 3.03 7.72 11.60
N LEU A 122 2.51 8.79 12.21
CA LEU A 122 1.15 9.30 11.97
C LEU A 122 0.01 8.33 12.33
N ASN A 123 0.31 7.16 12.90
CA ASN A 123 -0.66 6.20 13.44
C ASN A 123 -0.15 5.58 14.75
N ALA A 124 0.23 6.46 15.68
CA ALA A 124 1.04 6.17 16.88
C ALA A 124 0.20 5.87 18.15
N TRP A 125 -0.90 5.12 18.02
CA TRP A 125 -1.79 4.84 19.16
C TRP A 125 -2.47 3.46 19.07
N VAL A 126 -2.83 2.87 20.21
CA VAL A 126 -3.58 1.60 20.31
C VAL A 126 -4.82 1.80 21.18
N PRO A 127 -6.00 1.30 20.78
CA PRO A 127 -7.15 1.29 21.69
C PRO A 127 -6.87 0.41 22.91
N LEU A 128 -7.25 0.90 24.08
CA LEU A 128 -7.14 0.18 25.34
C LEU A 128 -8.50 -0.40 25.78
N PRO A 129 -8.51 -1.47 26.60
CA PRO A 129 -9.74 -2.02 27.15
C PRO A 129 -10.39 -1.07 28.18
N GLU A 130 -11.53 -1.50 28.73
CA GLU A 130 -12.21 -0.86 29.87
C GLU A 130 -11.26 -0.66 31.08
N PRO A 131 -11.60 0.25 32.03
CA PRO A 131 -10.79 0.54 33.20
C PRO A 131 -10.29 -0.70 33.95
N GLY A 132 -9.00 -0.69 34.31
CA GLY A 132 -8.33 -1.80 34.97
C GLY A 132 -6.96 -2.14 34.37
N PRO A 133 -6.33 -3.21 34.87
CA PRO A 133 -5.01 -3.62 34.41
C PRO A 133 -5.07 -4.19 32.99
N PHE A 134 -4.04 -3.88 32.20
CA PHE A 134 -3.87 -4.47 30.87
C PHE A 134 -2.42 -4.93 30.65
N ARG A 135 -2.27 -5.82 29.68
CA ARG A 135 -0.98 -6.25 29.14
C ARG A 135 -1.07 -6.32 27.62
N LEU A 136 -0.11 -5.71 26.93
CA LEU A 136 0.03 -5.75 25.48
C LEU A 136 1.46 -6.14 25.11
N LEU A 137 1.61 -6.83 23.99
CA LEU A 137 2.89 -7.21 23.43
C LEU A 137 3.08 -6.44 22.12
N VAL A 138 4.17 -5.69 22.00
CA VAL A 138 4.47 -4.86 20.83
C VAL A 138 5.64 -5.46 20.07
N GLU A 139 5.38 -6.06 18.93
CA GLU A 139 6.40 -6.57 18.01
C GLU A 139 6.94 -5.42 17.16
N ALA A 140 8.06 -4.81 17.57
CA ALA A 140 8.65 -3.66 16.90
C ALA A 140 9.74 -4.08 15.90
N ALA A 141 9.59 -3.66 14.65
CA ALA A 141 10.56 -3.81 13.59
C ALA A 141 11.50 -2.59 13.56
N ALA A 142 12.80 -2.82 13.67
CA ALA A 142 13.82 -1.79 13.57
C ALA A 142 14.27 -1.62 12.11
N ASN A 143 13.31 -1.32 11.22
CA ASN A 143 13.58 -1.10 9.81
C ASN A 143 14.40 0.18 9.65
N PRO A 144 15.60 0.15 9.03
CA PRO A 144 16.37 1.36 8.81
C PRO A 144 15.73 2.29 7.78
N VAL A 145 15.92 3.59 8.00
CA VAL A 145 15.73 4.61 6.98
C VAL A 145 16.85 4.46 5.95
N VAL A 146 16.56 3.86 4.80
CA VAL A 146 17.56 3.56 3.78
C VAL A 146 17.92 4.81 2.96
N GLN A 147 16.93 5.55 2.44
CA GLN A 147 17.14 6.76 1.63
C GLN A 147 15.89 7.66 1.64
N VAL A 148 15.60 8.30 2.76
CA VAL A 148 14.63 9.41 2.81
C VAL A 148 15.34 10.60 3.46
N PRO A 149 15.44 11.78 2.81
CA PRO A 149 15.10 12.03 1.40
C PRO A 149 16.05 11.31 0.41
N TYR A 150 15.59 11.11 -0.83
CA TYR A 150 16.33 10.40 -1.88
C TYR A 150 17.50 11.22 -2.43
N GLU A 151 18.67 11.11 -1.80
CA GLU A 151 19.92 11.70 -2.29
C GLU A 151 20.72 10.73 -3.18
N TYR A 152 20.22 9.50 -3.39
CA TYR A 152 20.82 8.42 -4.20
C TYR A 152 22.26 8.05 -3.82
N GLU A 153 22.68 8.35 -2.59
CA GLU A 153 24.01 8.03 -2.09
C GLU A 153 24.16 6.54 -1.75
N PRO A 154 25.35 5.93 -1.93
CA PRO A 154 25.60 4.58 -1.47
C PRO A 154 25.31 4.43 0.03
N THR A 155 24.51 3.42 0.40
CA THR A 155 24.11 3.15 1.78
C THR A 155 24.46 1.71 2.19
N PRO A 156 25.02 1.49 3.39
CA PRO A 156 25.29 0.14 3.90
C PRO A 156 24.02 -0.55 4.41
N LEU A 157 22.89 0.15 4.50
CA LEU A 157 21.66 -0.35 5.13
C LEU A 157 20.86 -1.29 4.23
N GLY A 158 21.13 -1.33 2.91
CA GLY A 158 20.40 -2.16 1.94
C GLY A 158 20.68 -3.66 1.99
N ASP A 159 21.56 -4.12 2.89
CA ASP A 159 21.88 -5.53 3.11
C ASP A 159 22.22 -5.77 4.60
N ARG A 160 21.72 -6.87 5.16
CA ARG A 160 21.95 -7.22 6.57
C ARG A 160 23.43 -7.36 6.90
N SER A 161 24.24 -7.90 5.98
CA SER A 161 25.68 -8.12 6.17
C SER A 161 26.49 -6.82 6.22
N THR A 162 25.95 -5.71 5.70
CA THR A 162 26.62 -4.40 5.66
C THR A 162 26.04 -3.40 6.64
N ALA A 163 24.82 -3.60 7.15
CA ALA A 163 24.09 -2.60 7.92
C ALA A 163 24.67 -2.28 9.31
N GLY A 164 25.50 -3.16 9.86
CA GLY A 164 26.13 -3.01 11.17
C GLY A 164 25.16 -3.21 12.36
N ASP A 165 25.66 -2.95 13.57
CA ASP A 165 24.96 -3.29 14.83
C ASP A 165 24.59 -2.07 15.69
N ALA A 166 24.62 -0.86 15.12
CA ALA A 166 24.24 0.34 15.87
C ALA A 166 22.72 0.40 16.08
N HIS A 167 22.29 0.68 17.31
CA HIS A 167 20.88 0.98 17.59
C HIS A 167 20.45 2.24 16.85
N GLN A 168 19.32 2.18 16.15
CA GLN A 168 18.86 3.27 15.29
C GLN A 168 17.77 4.12 15.95
N TYR A 169 17.02 3.53 16.87
CA TYR A 169 15.83 4.15 17.43
C TYR A 169 15.98 4.41 18.91
N ARG A 170 15.18 5.35 19.43
CA ARG A 170 15.01 5.64 20.85
C ARG A 170 13.52 5.59 21.15
N LEU A 171 13.09 4.77 22.09
CA LEU A 171 11.68 4.72 22.50
C LEU A 171 11.33 6.06 23.15
N THR A 172 10.62 6.93 22.45
CA THR A 172 10.35 8.33 22.88
C THR A 172 9.14 8.40 23.79
N GLU A 173 8.09 7.65 23.47
CA GLU A 173 6.86 7.63 24.26
C GLU A 173 6.24 6.24 24.32
N LEU A 174 5.82 5.84 25.52
CA LEU A 174 4.94 4.72 25.74
C LEU A 174 4.11 5.02 26.98
N SER A 175 2.85 5.41 26.80
CA SER A 175 2.03 5.94 27.89
C SER A 175 0.55 5.62 27.69
N VAL A 176 -0.19 5.47 28.80
CA VAL A 176 -1.65 5.42 28.78
C VAL A 176 -2.13 6.86 28.80
N ALA A 177 -2.72 7.34 27.71
CA ALA A 177 -3.11 8.73 27.56
C ALA A 177 -4.62 8.89 27.42
N ARG A 178 -5.14 9.99 27.99
CA ARG A 178 -6.53 10.41 27.84
C ARG A 178 -6.63 11.48 26.77
N ARG A 179 -7.17 11.13 25.62
CA ARG A 179 -7.48 12.04 24.52
C ARG A 179 -8.67 12.92 24.88
N ASP A 180 -8.54 14.22 24.61
CA ASP A 180 -9.67 15.15 24.68
C ASP A 180 -10.36 15.22 23.31
N PRO A 181 -11.61 14.72 23.18
CA PRO A 181 -12.28 14.66 21.89
C PRO A 181 -12.59 16.04 21.32
N VAL A 182 -12.86 17.05 22.16
CA VAL A 182 -13.20 18.40 21.70
C VAL A 182 -11.96 19.09 21.14
N VAL A 183 -10.82 18.97 21.84
CA VAL A 183 -9.53 19.50 21.34
C VAL A 183 -9.10 18.79 20.07
N TRP A 184 -9.29 17.46 19.99
CA TRP A 184 -8.99 16.70 18.78
C TRP A 184 -9.82 17.17 17.58
N GLU A 185 -11.13 17.34 17.73
CA GLU A 185 -12.00 17.85 16.66
C GLU A 185 -11.63 19.29 16.26
N LEU A 186 -11.30 20.15 17.23
CA LEU A 186 -10.80 21.50 16.95
C LEU A 186 -9.52 21.47 16.12
N LEU A 187 -8.58 20.58 16.43
CA LEU A 187 -7.36 20.44 15.65
C LEU A 187 -7.68 20.07 14.18
N GLN A 188 -8.63 19.17 13.95
CA GLN A 188 -9.03 18.79 12.59
C GLN A 188 -9.75 19.94 11.86
N ASP A 189 -10.55 20.74 12.57
CA ASP A 189 -11.19 21.96 12.05
C ASP A 189 -10.14 22.96 11.56
N VAL A 190 -9.12 23.23 12.40
CA VAL A 190 -8.04 24.16 12.09
C VAL A 190 -7.18 23.66 10.93
N VAL A 191 -6.77 22.38 10.93
CA VAL A 191 -5.96 21.80 9.85
C VAL A 191 -6.69 21.88 8.50
N THR A 192 -7.99 21.61 8.49
CA THR A 192 -8.81 21.69 7.27
C THR A 192 -8.85 23.11 6.72
N LEU A 193 -9.10 24.09 7.57
CA LEU A 193 -9.23 25.50 7.18
C LEU A 193 -7.87 26.15 6.83
N ASP A 194 -6.82 25.90 7.60
CA ASP A 194 -5.46 26.38 7.31
C ASP A 194 -4.98 25.87 5.95
N GLY A 195 -5.24 24.59 5.64
CA GLY A 195 -4.96 24.04 4.32
C GLY A 195 -5.69 24.77 3.18
N LEU A 196 -6.95 25.19 3.38
CA LEU A 196 -7.67 25.98 2.39
C LEU A 196 -7.04 27.37 2.20
N VAL A 197 -6.51 28.00 3.25
CA VAL A 197 -5.82 29.30 3.15
C VAL A 197 -4.62 29.23 2.21
N ASP A 198 -3.92 28.10 2.17
CA ASP A 198 -2.75 27.89 1.31
C ASP A 198 -3.08 27.72 -0.18
N VAL A 199 -4.27 27.17 -0.50
CA VAL A 199 -4.62 26.84 -1.89
C VAL A 199 -5.63 27.79 -2.52
N LEU A 200 -6.39 28.53 -1.72
CA LEU A 200 -7.36 29.48 -2.23
C LEU A 200 -6.70 30.77 -2.75
N PRO A 201 -7.31 31.47 -3.72
CA PRO A 201 -6.76 32.72 -4.26
C PRO A 201 -6.55 33.79 -3.17
N PRO A 202 -5.40 34.46 -3.11
CA PRO A 202 -5.12 35.52 -2.12
C PRO A 202 -6.13 36.66 -2.11
N SER A 203 -6.72 36.98 -3.27
CA SER A 203 -7.74 38.02 -3.44
C SER A 203 -9.18 37.55 -3.20
N GLY A 204 -9.39 36.27 -2.89
CA GLY A 204 -10.73 35.67 -2.72
C GLY A 204 -11.36 35.98 -1.36
N SER A 205 -12.65 36.33 -1.34
CA SER A 205 -13.41 36.59 -0.11
C SER A 205 -13.42 35.39 0.83
N ARG A 206 -13.61 34.18 0.28
CA ARG A 206 -13.61 32.93 1.04
C ARG A 206 -12.32 32.72 1.85
N ARG A 207 -11.17 33.00 1.24
CA ARG A 207 -9.87 32.91 1.94
C ARG A 207 -9.80 33.92 3.08
N ALA A 208 -10.22 35.17 2.85
CA ALA A 208 -10.22 36.21 3.87
C ALA A 208 -11.15 35.88 5.06
N GLU A 209 -12.35 35.33 4.79
CA GLU A 209 -13.29 34.87 5.81
C GLU A 209 -12.68 33.79 6.71
N ILE A 210 -11.99 32.81 6.11
CA ILE A 210 -11.32 31.73 6.85
C ILE A 210 -10.20 32.29 7.73
N VAL A 211 -9.35 33.17 7.18
CA VAL A 211 -8.26 33.81 7.95
C VAL A 211 -8.82 34.56 9.15
N HIS A 212 -9.87 35.36 8.97
CA HIS A 212 -10.50 36.09 10.07
C HIS A 212 -11.17 35.17 11.11
N ALA A 213 -11.75 34.04 10.69
CA ALA A 213 -12.30 33.06 11.63
C ALA A 213 -11.20 32.40 12.47
N LEU A 214 -10.10 31.98 11.84
CA LEU A 214 -8.95 31.39 12.52
C LEU A 214 -8.26 32.40 13.46
N GLU A 215 -8.12 33.66 13.06
CA GLU A 215 -7.57 34.72 13.90
C GLU A 215 -8.45 34.96 15.14
N ARG A 216 -9.78 35.11 14.96
CA ARG A 216 -10.72 35.27 16.07
C ARG A 216 -10.74 34.09 17.02
N MET A 217 -10.58 32.86 16.50
CA MET A 217 -10.43 31.67 17.32
C MET A 217 -9.23 31.83 18.27
N VAL A 218 -8.07 32.22 17.74
CA VAL A 218 -6.85 32.45 18.55
C VAL A 218 -7.00 33.64 19.51
N ASP A 219 -7.77 34.67 19.16
CA ASP A 219 -8.06 35.80 20.05
C ASP A 219 -8.99 35.44 21.22
N THR A 220 -9.87 34.46 21.01
CA THR A 220 -10.91 34.11 21.99
C THR A 220 -10.50 32.96 22.90
N MET A 221 -9.74 32.00 22.37
CA MET A 221 -9.28 30.86 23.16
C MET A 221 -8.22 31.26 24.17
N ASP A 222 -8.26 30.63 25.35
CA ASP A 222 -7.23 30.79 26.37
C ASP A 222 -6.03 29.87 26.03
N PRO A 223 -4.83 30.41 25.75
CA PRO A 223 -3.63 29.60 25.50
C PRO A 223 -3.21 28.72 26.68
N ASP A 224 -3.64 29.06 27.90
CA ASP A 224 -3.30 28.34 29.13
C ASP A 224 -4.44 27.42 29.61
N ASP A 225 -5.64 27.54 29.03
CA ASP A 225 -6.78 26.62 29.20
C ASP A 225 -7.40 26.21 27.85
N VAL A 226 -6.60 25.51 27.04
CA VAL A 226 -7.04 25.01 25.73
C VAL A 226 -8.24 24.05 25.87
N PRO A 227 -8.23 23.03 26.75
CA PRO A 227 -9.37 22.12 26.89
C PRO A 227 -10.66 22.84 27.31
N GLY A 228 -10.58 23.81 28.24
CA GLY A 228 -11.75 24.57 28.69
C GLY A 228 -12.32 25.54 27.63
N THR A 229 -11.51 25.97 26.67
CA THR A 229 -11.91 26.93 25.63
C THR A 229 -12.04 26.33 24.22
N ALA A 230 -11.73 25.04 24.02
CA ALA A 230 -11.77 24.41 22.71
C ALA A 230 -13.16 24.44 22.04
N ALA A 231 -14.23 24.27 22.82
CA ALA A 231 -15.60 24.36 22.31
C ALA A 231 -15.90 25.74 21.70
N LEU A 232 -15.47 26.82 22.36
CA LEU A 232 -15.60 28.20 21.86
C LEU A 232 -14.83 28.38 20.55
N GLY A 233 -13.62 27.82 20.47
CA GLY A 233 -12.85 27.80 19.24
C GLY A 233 -13.61 27.15 18.08
N ARG A 234 -14.23 25.99 18.31
CA ARG A 234 -15.04 25.30 17.30
C ARG A 234 -16.29 26.08 16.92
N GLU A 235 -16.98 26.69 17.88
CA GLU A 235 -18.14 27.55 17.61
C GLU A 235 -17.80 28.72 16.69
N ILE A 236 -16.61 29.32 16.84
CA ILE A 236 -16.12 30.40 15.97
C ILE A 236 -15.84 29.91 14.54
N LEU A 237 -15.32 28.69 14.39
CA LEU A 237 -15.00 28.09 13.09
C LEU A 237 -16.23 27.47 12.39
N ALA A 238 -17.28 27.13 13.13
CA ALA A 238 -18.45 26.44 12.59
C ALA A 238 -19.10 27.15 11.38
N PRO A 239 -19.29 28.49 11.36
CA PRO A 239 -19.89 29.17 10.21
C PRO A 239 -19.05 29.05 8.93
N VAL A 240 -17.72 29.11 9.03
CA VAL A 240 -16.87 28.96 7.86
C VAL A 240 -16.81 27.51 7.39
N LEU A 241 -16.89 26.52 8.28
CA LEU A 241 -16.99 25.10 7.92
C LEU A 241 -18.35 24.72 7.31
N ALA A 242 -19.42 25.45 7.61
CA ALA A 242 -20.76 25.19 7.09
C ALA A 242 -20.97 25.68 5.64
N GLY A 243 -20.02 26.43 5.06
CA GLY A 243 -20.07 26.88 3.67
C GLY A 243 -20.09 25.70 2.71
N ARG A 244 -20.98 25.74 1.70
CA ARG A 244 -21.19 24.63 0.76
C ARG A 244 -20.37 24.76 -0.52
N ALA A 245 -19.82 23.65 -0.99
CA ALA A 245 -19.15 23.60 -2.29
C ALA A 245 -20.14 23.97 -3.41
N ALA A 246 -19.64 24.69 -4.42
CA ALA A 246 -20.42 25.04 -5.60
C ALA A 246 -20.97 23.77 -6.30
N GLU A 247 -22.14 23.88 -6.94
CA GLU A 247 -22.73 22.75 -7.68
C GLU A 247 -21.86 22.27 -8.85
N SER A 248 -20.97 23.15 -9.35
CA SER A 248 -20.00 22.83 -10.39
C SER A 248 -18.73 22.16 -9.88
N SER A 249 -18.54 22.01 -8.57
CA SER A 249 -17.35 21.39 -7.99
C SER A 249 -17.21 19.93 -8.42
N LEU A 250 -15.97 19.47 -8.57
CA LEU A 250 -15.69 18.04 -8.76
C LEU A 250 -16.19 17.23 -7.56
N ILE A 251 -16.50 15.97 -7.83
CA ILE A 251 -16.90 14.98 -6.83
C ILE A 251 -15.79 13.92 -6.76
N VAL A 252 -15.04 13.93 -5.67
CA VAL A 252 -13.97 12.98 -5.40
C VAL A 252 -14.57 11.76 -4.72
N SER A 253 -14.56 10.63 -5.44
CA SER A 253 -14.85 9.31 -4.90
C SER A 253 -13.62 8.83 -4.14
N ALA A 254 -13.59 9.11 -2.85
CA ALA A 254 -12.49 8.79 -1.95
C ALA A 254 -12.53 7.30 -1.58
N VAL A 255 -11.51 6.57 -2.02
CA VAL A 255 -11.31 5.14 -1.76
C VAL A 255 -10.10 5.01 -0.83
N GLY A 256 -10.28 4.37 0.32
CA GLY A 256 -9.16 4.06 1.19
C GLY A 256 -8.21 3.10 0.48
N HIS A 257 -6.92 3.37 0.51
CA HIS A 257 -5.92 2.61 -0.23
C HIS A 257 -4.64 2.52 0.58
N ALA A 258 -3.92 1.41 0.45
CA ALA A 258 -2.56 1.29 0.93
C ALA A 258 -1.78 0.53 -0.14
N HIS A 259 -0.97 1.27 -0.89
CA HIS A 259 0.02 0.66 -1.75
C HIS A 259 1.08 0.00 -0.86
N ILE A 260 1.38 -1.28 -1.06
CA ILE A 260 2.40 -1.99 -0.27
C ILE A 260 3.32 -2.73 -1.22
N ASP A 261 4.56 -2.27 -1.31
CA ASP A 261 5.53 -2.91 -2.16
C ASP A 261 5.88 -4.31 -1.64
N CYS A 262 5.77 -5.31 -2.53
CA CYS A 262 6.11 -6.70 -2.19
C CYS A 262 7.56 -6.81 -1.72
N ALA A 263 8.44 -5.99 -2.30
CA ALA A 263 9.74 -5.63 -1.76
C ALA A 263 10.23 -4.37 -2.49
N TRP A 264 10.86 -3.45 -1.76
CA TRP A 264 11.51 -2.27 -2.34
C TRP A 264 12.73 -1.85 -1.52
N LEU A 265 12.51 -0.99 -0.52
CA LEU A 265 13.56 -0.59 0.44
C LEU A 265 13.66 -1.52 1.64
N TRP A 266 12.87 -2.61 1.65
CA TRP A 266 12.87 -3.69 2.63
C TRP A 266 12.71 -5.04 1.93
N PRO A 267 13.15 -6.15 2.55
CA PRO A 267 12.95 -7.49 2.01
C PRO A 267 11.49 -7.97 2.14
N VAL A 268 11.10 -8.97 1.32
CA VAL A 268 9.75 -9.58 1.31
C VAL A 268 9.25 -9.98 2.70
N ARG A 269 10.15 -10.51 3.55
CA ARG A 269 9.83 -10.92 4.92
C ARG A 269 9.24 -9.79 5.77
N GLU A 270 9.62 -8.54 5.49
CA GLU A 270 9.08 -7.37 6.20
C GLU A 270 7.72 -6.97 5.61
N THR A 271 7.53 -7.11 4.30
CA THR A 271 6.21 -6.87 3.68
C THR A 271 5.13 -7.77 4.25
N VAL A 272 5.42 -9.04 4.53
CA VAL A 272 4.47 -9.95 5.22
C VAL A 272 3.95 -9.34 6.52
N ARG A 273 4.81 -8.66 7.29
CA ARG A 273 4.46 -7.99 8.54
C ARG A 273 3.75 -6.66 8.30
N LYS A 274 4.16 -5.88 7.28
CA LYS A 274 3.50 -4.63 6.83
C LYS A 274 2.05 -4.85 6.44
N VAL A 275 1.78 -5.95 5.73
CA VAL A 275 0.43 -6.37 5.36
C VAL A 275 -0.41 -6.58 6.62
N ALA A 276 0.06 -7.37 7.59
CA ALA A 276 -0.68 -7.59 8.84
C ALA A 276 -0.97 -6.27 9.61
N ARG A 277 0.01 -5.38 9.70
CA ARG A 277 -0.15 -4.05 10.33
C ARG A 277 -1.22 -3.21 9.64
N THR A 278 -1.16 -3.11 8.32
CA THR A 278 -2.08 -2.30 7.51
C THR A 278 -3.51 -2.85 7.59
N PHE A 279 -3.71 -4.15 7.41
CA PHE A 279 -5.05 -4.74 7.50
C PHE A 279 -5.64 -4.64 8.92
N ALA A 280 -4.83 -4.75 9.97
CA ALA A 280 -5.30 -4.54 11.34
C ALA A 280 -5.79 -3.08 11.55
N ASN A 281 -5.09 -2.10 11.01
CA ASN A 281 -5.48 -0.69 11.08
C ASN A 281 -6.79 -0.41 10.32
N VAL A 282 -6.91 -0.95 9.11
CA VAL A 282 -8.11 -0.81 8.27
C VAL A 282 -9.34 -1.37 8.97
N LEU A 283 -9.21 -2.53 9.62
CA LEU A 283 -10.31 -3.13 10.38
C LEU A 283 -10.73 -2.27 11.59
N ASP A 284 -9.78 -1.74 12.37
CA ASP A 284 -10.09 -0.82 13.48
C ASP A 284 -10.80 0.46 12.98
N LEU A 285 -10.39 1.01 11.84
CA LEU A 285 -11.06 2.17 11.25
C LEU A 285 -12.48 1.85 10.78
N ALA A 286 -12.67 0.70 10.14
CA ALA A 286 -13.97 0.27 9.64
C ALA A 286 -14.99 0.05 10.77
N GLU A 287 -14.56 -0.49 11.91
CA GLU A 287 -15.40 -0.64 13.10
C GLU A 287 -15.92 0.71 13.63
N ARG A 288 -15.17 1.80 13.41
CA ARG A 288 -15.48 3.14 13.93
C ARG A 288 -16.20 4.04 12.92
N ARG A 289 -16.10 3.76 11.62
CA ARG A 289 -16.58 4.64 10.53
C ARG A 289 -17.42 3.86 9.52
N PRO A 290 -18.75 3.75 9.74
CA PRO A 290 -19.66 3.16 8.76
C PRO A 290 -19.57 3.86 7.40
N GLY A 291 -19.52 3.07 6.32
CA GLY A 291 -19.38 3.58 4.95
C GLY A 291 -17.94 3.80 4.49
N PHE A 292 -16.94 3.55 5.35
CA PHE A 292 -15.54 3.46 4.92
C PHE A 292 -15.34 2.21 4.05
N VAL A 293 -14.64 2.41 2.92
CA VAL A 293 -14.25 1.34 1.99
C VAL A 293 -12.74 1.40 1.79
N PHE A 294 -12.11 0.23 1.78
CA PHE A 294 -10.68 0.05 1.55
C PHE A 294 -10.42 -0.88 0.36
N ALA A 295 -9.68 -0.41 -0.63
CA ALA A 295 -9.23 -1.19 -1.79
C ALA A 295 -7.81 -1.73 -1.57
N ALA A 296 -7.61 -3.02 -1.86
CA ALA A 296 -6.29 -3.66 -1.85
C ALA A 296 -6.15 -4.65 -3.01
N SER A 297 -5.00 -4.62 -3.67
CA SER A 297 -4.82 -5.12 -5.05
C SER A 297 -4.20 -6.52 -5.15
N SER A 298 -3.11 -6.76 -4.43
CA SER A 298 -2.23 -7.91 -4.67
C SER A 298 -2.72 -9.17 -3.95
N ALA A 299 -3.16 -10.19 -4.68
CA ALA A 299 -3.58 -11.47 -4.08
C ALA A 299 -2.48 -12.14 -3.23
N GLN A 300 -1.21 -11.97 -3.61
CA GLN A 300 -0.05 -12.44 -2.84
C GLN A 300 -0.03 -11.90 -1.41
N GLN A 301 -0.48 -10.66 -1.16
CA GLN A 301 -0.54 -10.08 0.18
C GLN A 301 -1.60 -10.78 1.04
N TYR A 302 -2.76 -11.07 0.45
CA TYR A 302 -3.80 -11.86 1.13
C TYR A 302 -3.34 -13.28 1.43
N ALA A 303 -2.60 -13.92 0.51
CA ALA A 303 -2.01 -15.23 0.73
C ALA A 303 -1.01 -15.20 1.90
N TRP A 304 -0.11 -14.21 1.93
CA TRP A 304 0.80 -14.02 3.07
C TRP A 304 0.07 -13.79 4.39
N LEU A 305 -1.02 -13.02 4.37
CA LEU A 305 -1.82 -12.79 5.58
C LEU A 305 -2.49 -14.08 6.06
N LYS A 306 -3.04 -14.89 5.14
CA LYS A 306 -3.64 -16.20 5.43
C LYS A 306 -2.64 -17.13 6.11
N ASP A 307 -1.41 -17.17 5.61
CA ASP A 307 -0.37 -18.06 6.12
C ASP A 307 0.23 -17.56 7.44
N SER A 308 0.52 -16.27 7.55
CA SER A 308 1.23 -15.69 8.70
C SER A 308 0.33 -15.29 9.87
N GLN A 309 -0.92 -14.89 9.60
CA GLN A 309 -1.87 -14.39 10.59
C GLN A 309 -3.30 -14.92 10.31
N PRO A 310 -3.56 -16.24 10.47
CA PRO A 310 -4.83 -16.85 10.06
C PRO A 310 -6.08 -16.22 10.72
N ALA A 311 -5.98 -15.88 12.01
CA ALA A 311 -7.08 -15.25 12.74
C ALA A 311 -7.39 -13.83 12.22
N LEU A 312 -6.36 -13.08 11.81
CA LEU A 312 -6.55 -11.76 11.18
C LEU A 312 -7.11 -11.92 9.77
N PHE A 313 -6.66 -12.93 9.02
CA PHE A 313 -7.19 -13.24 7.70
C PHE A 313 -8.70 -13.55 7.74
N GLU A 314 -9.20 -14.29 8.74
CA GLU A 314 -10.65 -14.52 8.88
C GLU A 314 -11.44 -13.22 9.14
N ARG A 315 -10.87 -12.27 9.89
CA ARG A 315 -11.48 -10.94 10.05
C ARG A 315 -11.49 -10.17 8.72
N VAL A 316 -10.44 -10.28 7.92
CA VAL A 316 -10.37 -9.70 6.58
C VAL A 316 -11.39 -10.36 5.64
N ARG A 317 -11.48 -11.70 5.63
CA ARG A 317 -12.49 -12.44 4.85
C ARG A 317 -13.91 -11.96 5.19
N LYS A 318 -14.20 -11.78 6.48
CA LYS A 318 -15.47 -11.20 6.92
C LYS A 318 -15.66 -9.78 6.38
N ALA A 319 -14.66 -8.92 6.51
CA ALA A 319 -14.73 -7.53 6.02
C ALA A 319 -14.88 -7.43 4.49
N VAL A 320 -14.36 -8.40 3.74
CA VAL A 320 -14.61 -8.54 2.30
C VAL A 320 -16.08 -8.91 2.05
N ALA A 321 -16.62 -9.91 2.76
CA ALA A 321 -18.02 -10.32 2.65
C ALA A 321 -19.01 -9.20 3.06
N ASP A 322 -18.65 -8.41 4.08
CA ASP A 322 -19.44 -7.25 4.52
C ASP A 322 -19.34 -6.05 3.57
N GLY A 323 -18.45 -6.11 2.58
CA GLY A 323 -18.24 -5.04 1.65
C GLY A 323 -17.50 -3.83 2.24
N VAL A 324 -16.66 -4.01 3.26
CA VAL A 324 -15.73 -2.98 3.76
C VAL A 324 -14.43 -3.00 2.96
N ILE A 325 -13.85 -4.19 2.77
CA ILE A 325 -12.63 -4.37 1.98
C ILE A 325 -13.02 -4.79 0.57
N ARG A 326 -12.43 -4.16 -0.44
CA ARG A 326 -12.57 -4.47 -1.87
C ARG A 326 -11.26 -5.08 -2.37
N PRO A 327 -11.21 -6.40 -2.62
CA PRO A 327 -10.15 -6.97 -3.44
C PRO A 327 -10.27 -6.39 -4.87
N VAL A 328 -9.24 -5.66 -5.31
CA VAL A 328 -9.22 -4.99 -6.62
C VAL A 328 -8.10 -5.54 -7.50
N GLY A 329 -8.08 -5.20 -8.78
CA GLY A 329 -6.95 -5.43 -9.67
C GLY A 329 -6.87 -6.82 -10.30
N GLY A 330 -7.15 -7.88 -9.53
CA GLY A 330 -7.23 -9.26 -10.01
C GLY A 330 -5.90 -9.93 -10.38
N MET A 331 -4.75 -9.26 -10.19
CA MET A 331 -3.43 -9.84 -10.42
C MET A 331 -2.86 -10.48 -9.14
N TRP A 332 -1.91 -11.41 -9.31
CA TRP A 332 -1.20 -12.03 -8.19
C TRP A 332 -0.37 -10.99 -7.42
N VAL A 333 0.35 -10.14 -8.13
CA VAL A 333 1.00 -8.94 -7.62
C VAL A 333 0.76 -7.76 -8.56
N GLU A 334 0.96 -6.53 -8.08
CA GLU A 334 1.09 -5.38 -8.97
C GLU A 334 2.39 -5.49 -9.79
N SER A 335 2.32 -6.14 -10.94
CA SER A 335 3.52 -6.49 -11.71
C SER A 335 4.08 -5.32 -12.50
N ASP A 336 5.36 -5.42 -12.89
CA ASP A 336 5.82 -4.73 -14.09
C ASP A 336 5.01 -5.23 -15.30
N THR A 337 4.90 -4.41 -16.34
CA THR A 337 4.15 -4.79 -17.56
C THR A 337 4.98 -4.72 -18.85
N ASN A 338 6.25 -4.34 -18.75
CA ASN A 338 7.15 -4.25 -19.90
C ASN A 338 8.03 -5.50 -20.05
N MET A 339 8.60 -5.99 -18.96
CA MET A 339 9.59 -7.08 -18.96
C MET A 339 8.99 -8.49 -18.91
N PRO A 340 7.87 -8.76 -18.21
CA PRO A 340 7.25 -10.09 -18.23
C PRO A 340 6.80 -10.51 -19.63
N GLY A 341 6.89 -11.80 -19.93
CA GLY A 341 6.28 -12.37 -21.14
C GLY A 341 4.75 -12.28 -21.11
N GLY A 342 4.10 -12.32 -22.29
CA GLY A 342 2.64 -12.26 -22.38
C GLY A 342 1.92 -13.37 -21.59
N GLU A 343 2.45 -14.61 -21.61
CA GLU A 343 1.92 -15.71 -20.77
C GLU A 343 2.05 -15.40 -19.28
N ALA A 344 3.15 -14.78 -18.83
CA ALA A 344 3.31 -14.41 -17.44
C ALA A 344 2.29 -13.34 -17.01
N LEU A 345 2.01 -12.34 -17.86
CA LEU A 345 0.93 -11.38 -17.62
C LEU A 345 -0.44 -12.05 -17.55
N VAL A 346 -0.72 -13.04 -18.40
CA VAL A 346 -1.94 -13.86 -18.28
C VAL A 346 -1.95 -14.61 -16.95
N ARG A 347 -0.83 -15.19 -16.53
CA ARG A 347 -0.70 -15.93 -15.27
C ARG A 347 -0.82 -15.04 -14.03
N GLN A 348 -0.44 -13.77 -14.09
CA GLN A 348 -0.76 -12.79 -13.04
C GLN A 348 -2.27 -12.79 -12.77
N PHE A 349 -3.10 -12.69 -13.81
CA PHE A 349 -4.56 -12.71 -13.67
C PHE A 349 -5.10 -14.07 -13.27
N VAL A 350 -4.63 -15.16 -13.89
CA VAL A 350 -5.10 -16.51 -13.56
C VAL A 350 -4.85 -16.83 -12.08
N GLN A 351 -3.67 -16.49 -11.56
CA GLN A 351 -3.34 -16.73 -10.15
C GLN A 351 -4.11 -15.80 -9.21
N GLY A 352 -4.15 -14.50 -9.52
CA GLY A 352 -4.83 -13.49 -8.69
C GLY A 352 -6.34 -13.70 -8.61
N LYS A 353 -7.01 -13.75 -9.76
CA LYS A 353 -8.47 -13.96 -9.83
C LYS A 353 -8.89 -15.28 -9.21
N ARG A 354 -8.16 -16.36 -9.46
CA ARG A 354 -8.46 -17.66 -8.85
C ARG A 354 -8.39 -17.59 -7.33
N PHE A 355 -7.35 -16.95 -6.78
CA PHE A 355 -7.24 -16.78 -5.33
C PHE A 355 -8.43 -15.99 -4.76
N PHE A 356 -8.82 -14.87 -5.39
CA PHE A 356 -9.98 -14.08 -4.93
C PHE A 356 -11.32 -14.83 -5.05
N LEU A 357 -11.50 -15.61 -6.11
CA LEU A 357 -12.67 -16.47 -6.29
C LEU A 357 -12.74 -17.57 -5.22
N GLU A 358 -11.63 -18.26 -4.97
CA GLU A 358 -11.56 -19.38 -4.02
C GLU A 358 -11.71 -18.91 -2.57
N GLU A 359 -11.07 -17.80 -2.19
CA GLU A 359 -11.07 -17.33 -0.80
C GLU A 359 -12.25 -16.42 -0.43
N PHE A 360 -12.77 -15.66 -1.40
CA PHE A 360 -13.75 -14.61 -1.15
C PHE A 360 -15.00 -14.70 -2.03
N GLY A 361 -14.99 -15.50 -3.11
CA GLY A 361 -16.07 -15.51 -4.10
C GLY A 361 -16.21 -14.18 -4.87
N VAL A 362 -15.13 -13.40 -4.94
CA VAL A 362 -15.12 -12.07 -5.58
C VAL A 362 -14.34 -12.14 -6.89
N GLU A 363 -14.89 -11.50 -7.91
CA GLU A 363 -14.19 -11.24 -9.17
C GLU A 363 -14.17 -9.73 -9.44
N SER A 364 -12.97 -9.16 -9.50
CA SER A 364 -12.77 -7.73 -9.82
C SER A 364 -13.00 -7.47 -11.32
N ASP A 365 -13.67 -6.37 -11.64
CA ASP A 365 -13.92 -5.91 -13.00
C ASP A 365 -12.95 -4.80 -13.44
N GLU A 366 -12.02 -4.45 -12.56
CA GLU A 366 -10.98 -3.46 -12.74
C GLU A 366 -9.59 -4.07 -12.55
N VAL A 367 -8.64 -3.55 -13.32
CA VAL A 367 -7.20 -3.80 -13.13
C VAL A 367 -6.58 -2.59 -12.45
N TRP A 368 -5.72 -2.83 -11.47
CA TRP A 368 -5.24 -1.84 -10.53
C TRP A 368 -3.71 -1.88 -10.49
N LEU A 369 -3.08 -0.94 -11.19
CA LEU A 369 -1.63 -0.83 -11.30
C LEU A 369 -1.22 0.64 -11.14
N PRO A 370 -1.35 1.21 -9.93
CA PRO A 370 -0.98 2.59 -9.67
C PRO A 370 0.51 2.84 -9.95
N ASP A 371 1.36 1.85 -9.65
CA ASP A 371 2.81 2.06 -9.57
C ASP A 371 3.71 1.39 -10.62
N SER A 372 3.14 0.70 -11.63
CA SER A 372 3.96 0.09 -12.69
C SER A 372 4.64 1.14 -13.59
N PHE A 373 5.89 0.87 -14.00
CA PHE A 373 6.75 1.82 -14.73
C PHE A 373 6.52 1.81 -16.25
N GLY A 374 5.30 2.12 -16.66
CA GLY A 374 4.85 2.12 -18.07
C GLY A 374 4.02 0.89 -18.41
N TYR A 375 3.30 0.96 -19.55
CA TYR A 375 2.27 -0.03 -19.89
C TYR A 375 2.29 -0.45 -21.36
N THR A 376 2.55 -1.75 -21.58
CA THR A 376 2.59 -2.36 -22.91
C THR A 376 1.26 -2.23 -23.67
N ALA A 377 1.35 -2.00 -24.98
CA ALA A 377 0.20 -1.88 -25.87
C ALA A 377 -0.62 -3.18 -26.05
N ALA A 378 -0.13 -4.32 -25.55
CA ALA A 378 -0.86 -5.58 -25.52
C ALA A 378 -1.78 -5.72 -24.30
N LEU A 379 -1.59 -4.90 -23.25
CA LEU A 379 -2.31 -5.07 -21.99
C LEU A 379 -3.84 -4.89 -22.14
N PRO A 380 -4.40 -3.98 -22.97
CA PRO A 380 -5.85 -3.89 -23.16
C PRO A 380 -6.50 -5.20 -23.62
N GLN A 381 -5.83 -5.94 -24.51
CA GLN A 381 -6.30 -7.27 -24.94
C GLN A 381 -6.33 -8.26 -23.78
N ILE A 382 -5.24 -8.32 -23.00
CA ILE A 382 -5.11 -9.25 -21.86
C ILE A 382 -6.13 -8.91 -20.77
N VAL A 383 -6.30 -7.63 -20.45
CA VAL A 383 -7.28 -7.10 -19.47
C VAL A 383 -8.69 -7.55 -19.86
N ARG A 384 -9.07 -7.37 -21.13
CA ARG A 384 -10.38 -7.81 -21.65
C ARG A 384 -10.54 -9.32 -21.63
N ALA A 385 -9.50 -10.07 -21.97
CA ALA A 385 -9.51 -11.53 -21.94
C ALA A 385 -9.64 -12.07 -20.50
N ALA A 386 -9.12 -11.35 -19.52
CA ALA A 386 -9.28 -11.65 -18.09
C ALA A 386 -10.66 -11.25 -17.54
N GLY A 387 -11.56 -10.70 -18.36
CA GLY A 387 -12.92 -10.31 -17.96
C GLY A 387 -13.03 -8.92 -17.33
N ALA A 388 -11.93 -8.17 -17.22
CA ALA A 388 -11.95 -6.82 -16.69
C ALA A 388 -12.40 -5.78 -17.74
N ARG A 389 -13.10 -4.75 -17.27
CA ARG A 389 -13.66 -3.63 -18.03
C ARG A 389 -12.91 -2.33 -17.82
N TYR A 390 -12.28 -2.17 -16.66
CA TYR A 390 -11.68 -0.93 -16.19
C TYR A 390 -10.18 -1.06 -15.92
N PHE A 391 -9.45 0.05 -16.04
CA PHE A 391 -8.02 0.14 -15.70
C PHE A 391 -7.75 1.38 -14.84
N LEU A 392 -7.04 1.20 -13.73
CA LEU A 392 -6.54 2.27 -12.89
C LEU A 392 -5.01 2.27 -12.87
N THR A 393 -4.43 3.45 -13.00
CA THR A 393 -2.99 3.67 -12.90
C THR A 393 -2.69 5.11 -12.46
N GLN A 394 -1.48 5.37 -11.94
CA GLN A 394 -1.02 6.70 -11.54
C GLN A 394 0.26 7.14 -12.27
N LYS A 395 1.28 6.28 -12.39
CA LYS A 395 2.63 6.66 -12.86
C LYS A 395 2.70 7.50 -14.14
N PRO A 396 1.83 7.35 -15.17
CA PRO A 396 1.90 8.21 -16.36
C PRO A 396 1.68 9.70 -16.09
N SER A 397 1.16 10.09 -14.92
CA SER A 397 1.15 11.50 -14.51
C SER A 397 2.55 12.06 -14.19
N TRP A 398 3.57 11.21 -14.09
CA TRP A 398 4.96 11.58 -13.77
C TRP A 398 5.86 11.63 -15.01
N ASN A 399 5.28 11.70 -16.21
CA ASN A 399 6.06 11.90 -17.43
C ASN A 399 6.93 13.16 -17.33
N GLU A 400 8.21 13.03 -17.69
CA GLU A 400 9.23 14.08 -17.57
C GLU A 400 8.93 15.28 -18.47
N THR A 401 8.48 15.04 -19.70
CA THR A 401 8.32 16.08 -20.72
C THR A 401 6.88 16.23 -21.20
N ASN A 402 6.17 15.13 -21.49
CA ASN A 402 4.83 15.18 -22.06
C ASN A 402 3.76 14.73 -21.05
N PRO A 403 2.99 15.67 -20.48
CA PRO A 403 1.87 15.33 -19.62
C PRO A 403 0.83 14.52 -20.36
N MET A 404 0.27 13.50 -19.70
CA MET A 404 -0.83 12.73 -20.25
C MET A 404 -2.03 13.67 -20.54
N PRO A 405 -2.56 13.68 -21.77
CA PRO A 405 -3.60 14.64 -22.17
C PRO A 405 -4.97 14.33 -21.54
N HIS A 406 -5.14 13.15 -20.92
CA HIS A 406 -6.41 12.66 -20.41
C HIS A 406 -6.27 12.08 -19.01
N SER A 407 -7.26 12.34 -18.14
CA SER A 407 -7.45 11.67 -16.86
C SER A 407 -8.45 10.51 -16.96
N SER A 408 -9.35 10.54 -17.95
CA SER A 408 -10.32 9.47 -18.23
C SER A 408 -10.52 9.32 -19.74
N PHE A 409 -10.37 8.09 -20.25
CA PHE A 409 -10.25 7.81 -21.67
C PHE A 409 -10.45 6.31 -21.95
N LEU A 410 -10.62 5.95 -23.22
CA LEU A 410 -10.54 4.57 -23.69
C LEU A 410 -9.10 4.26 -24.11
N TRP A 411 -8.46 3.31 -23.45
CA TRP A 411 -7.16 2.80 -23.85
C TRP A 411 -7.34 1.67 -24.86
N GLU A 412 -6.85 1.88 -26.08
CA GLU A 412 -6.90 0.92 -27.18
C GLU A 412 -5.56 0.21 -27.36
N GLY A 413 -5.58 -1.12 -27.31
CA GLY A 413 -4.41 -1.96 -27.56
C GLY A 413 -4.09 -2.12 -29.04
N ILE A 414 -2.94 -2.73 -29.35
CA ILE A 414 -2.49 -2.97 -30.74
C ILE A 414 -3.44 -3.84 -31.58
N ASP A 415 -4.33 -4.58 -30.95
CA ASP A 415 -5.35 -5.42 -31.59
C ASP A 415 -6.71 -4.72 -31.76
N GLY A 416 -6.85 -3.48 -31.24
CA GLY A 416 -8.09 -2.72 -31.24
C GLY A 416 -8.99 -2.96 -30.02
N SER A 417 -8.61 -3.84 -29.08
CA SER A 417 -9.33 -4.01 -27.82
C SER A 417 -9.28 -2.72 -27.00
N ARG A 418 -10.40 -2.31 -26.39
CA ARG A 418 -10.51 -1.08 -25.59
C ARG A 418 -10.89 -1.34 -24.14
N VAL A 419 -10.28 -0.60 -23.22
CA VAL A 419 -10.54 -0.60 -21.78
C VAL A 419 -10.77 0.83 -21.32
N PHE A 420 -11.76 1.08 -20.45
CA PHE A 420 -11.97 2.41 -19.88
C PHE A 420 -10.96 2.64 -18.74
N THR A 421 -10.15 3.69 -18.87
CA THR A 421 -8.99 3.93 -18.01
C THR A 421 -9.14 5.24 -17.25
N HIS A 422 -8.77 5.24 -15.97
CA HIS A 422 -8.73 6.44 -15.13
C HIS A 422 -7.37 6.64 -14.45
N PHE A 423 -6.91 7.89 -14.43
CA PHE A 423 -5.79 8.37 -13.61
C PHE A 423 -6.33 9.29 -12.51
N PRO A 424 -6.13 8.97 -11.22
CA PRO A 424 -6.48 9.89 -10.13
C PRO A 424 -5.80 11.27 -10.34
N PRO A 425 -6.55 12.37 -10.46
CA PRO A 425 -5.98 13.67 -10.82
C PRO A 425 -5.16 14.33 -9.70
N ALA A 426 -5.13 13.75 -8.49
CA ALA A 426 -4.24 14.16 -7.41
C ALA A 426 -2.76 13.87 -7.73
N GLU A 427 -2.47 13.11 -8.79
CA GLU A 427 -1.10 12.74 -9.21
C GLU A 427 -0.34 11.95 -8.14
N THR A 428 -1.09 11.29 -7.25
CA THR A 428 -0.62 10.46 -6.14
C THR A 428 -1.68 9.41 -5.81
N TYR A 429 -1.25 8.23 -5.40
CA TYR A 429 -2.10 7.21 -4.78
C TYR A 429 -1.97 7.18 -3.25
N ASN A 430 -1.20 8.12 -2.69
CA ASN A 430 -0.93 8.30 -1.27
C ASN A 430 -1.56 9.60 -0.73
N SER A 431 -2.81 9.90 -1.11
CA SER A 431 -3.42 11.18 -0.72
C SER A 431 -3.75 11.22 0.78
N ASP A 432 -3.54 12.37 1.40
CA ASP A 432 -4.05 12.64 2.76
C ASP A 432 -5.45 13.30 2.75
N LEU A 433 -6.07 13.40 1.57
CA LEU A 433 -7.28 14.20 1.30
C LEU A 433 -7.13 15.65 1.73
N GLY A 434 -5.90 16.13 1.88
CA GLY A 434 -5.51 17.48 2.25
C GLY A 434 -5.95 18.51 1.21
N ALA A 435 -5.90 19.78 1.59
CA ALA A 435 -6.33 20.85 0.69
C ALA A 435 -5.47 20.91 -0.58
N GLN A 436 -4.18 20.58 -0.48
CA GLN A 436 -3.24 20.58 -1.61
C GLN A 436 -3.61 19.52 -2.65
N ASP A 437 -3.85 18.28 -2.23
CA ASP A 437 -4.21 17.17 -3.11
C ASP A 437 -5.55 17.39 -3.80
N LEU A 438 -6.55 17.88 -3.07
CA LEU A 438 -7.86 18.17 -3.66
C LEU A 438 -7.81 19.39 -4.59
N ALA A 439 -7.03 20.42 -4.25
CA ALA A 439 -6.82 21.55 -5.16
C ALA A 439 -6.03 21.13 -6.40
N ARG A 440 -5.10 20.17 -6.29
CA ARG A 440 -4.42 19.58 -7.45
C ARG A 440 -5.39 18.76 -8.28
N THR A 441 -6.22 17.94 -7.64
CA THR A 441 -7.29 17.17 -8.30
C THR A 441 -8.18 18.09 -9.13
N GLU A 442 -8.60 19.21 -8.53
CA GLU A 442 -9.28 20.28 -9.25
C GLU A 442 -8.40 20.74 -10.42
N ARG A 443 -7.20 21.27 -10.23
CA ARG A 443 -6.41 21.82 -11.37
C ARG A 443 -6.08 20.82 -12.49
N SER A 444 -5.81 19.57 -12.17
CA SER A 444 -5.22 18.58 -13.10
C SER A 444 -6.25 17.74 -13.85
N PHE A 445 -7.50 17.62 -13.39
CA PHE A 445 -8.50 16.80 -14.08
C PHE A 445 -8.77 17.32 -15.52
N ARG A 446 -8.53 16.47 -16.53
CA ARG A 446 -8.52 16.86 -17.95
C ARG A 446 -9.89 16.85 -18.62
N GLN A 447 -10.85 16.10 -18.09
CA GLN A 447 -12.20 15.92 -18.67
C GLN A 447 -13.25 16.85 -18.03
N LYS A 448 -12.82 17.93 -17.37
CA LYS A 448 -13.73 18.93 -16.78
C LYS A 448 -14.75 19.46 -17.77
N GLY A 449 -15.95 19.75 -17.26
CA GLY A 449 -17.06 20.27 -18.06
C GLY A 449 -17.82 19.19 -18.83
N ALA A 450 -17.16 18.08 -19.18
CA ALA A 450 -17.80 16.87 -19.70
C ALA A 450 -18.11 15.86 -18.58
N ALA A 451 -17.24 15.75 -17.57
CA ALA A 451 -17.41 14.91 -16.39
C ALA A 451 -17.05 15.67 -15.11
N ARG A 452 -17.47 15.14 -13.96
CA ARG A 452 -17.16 15.73 -12.64
C ARG A 452 -16.77 14.71 -11.57
N HIS A 453 -17.05 13.43 -11.76
CA HIS A 453 -16.60 12.39 -10.84
C HIS A 453 -15.16 11.98 -11.13
N VAL A 454 -14.33 11.97 -10.08
CA VAL A 454 -12.92 11.58 -10.13
C VAL A 454 -12.63 10.64 -8.97
N MET A 455 -11.67 9.72 -9.12
CA MET A 455 -11.23 8.88 -8.01
C MET A 455 -10.17 9.61 -7.18
N GLY A 456 -10.23 9.48 -5.86
CA GLY A 456 -9.18 9.90 -4.93
C GLY A 456 -8.74 8.73 -4.08
N LEU A 457 -7.49 8.30 -4.22
CA LEU A 457 -6.92 7.22 -3.42
C LEU A 457 -6.23 7.82 -2.20
N PHE A 458 -6.73 7.49 -1.01
CA PHE A 458 -6.21 8.07 0.22
C PHE A 458 -5.68 7.03 1.20
N GLY A 459 -4.62 7.39 1.92
CA GLY A 459 -3.88 6.51 2.80
C GLY A 459 -2.38 6.58 2.52
N TRP A 460 -1.57 6.20 3.52
CA TRP A 460 -0.13 6.07 3.33
C TRP A 460 0.17 4.73 2.64
N GLY A 461 0.94 4.79 1.55
CA GLY A 461 1.35 3.61 0.78
C GLY A 461 2.86 3.53 0.62
N ASP A 462 3.29 2.87 -0.46
CA ASP A 462 4.64 2.38 -0.76
C ASP A 462 5.10 1.32 0.25
N GLY A 463 5.10 1.63 1.55
CA GLY A 463 5.46 0.71 2.63
C GLY A 463 4.31 0.25 3.53
N GLY A 464 3.07 0.56 3.16
CA GLY A 464 1.88 0.34 3.98
C GLY A 464 1.58 1.46 4.97
N GLY A 465 0.72 1.14 5.95
CA GLY A 465 0.15 2.10 6.91
C GLY A 465 -1.32 2.36 6.63
N GLY A 466 -1.63 2.75 5.38
CA GLY A 466 -2.98 2.95 4.89
C GLY A 466 -3.67 4.21 5.43
N PRO A 467 -5.01 4.28 5.32
CA PRO A 467 -5.79 5.39 5.83
C PRO A 467 -5.63 5.62 7.33
N THR A 468 -5.80 6.87 7.79
CA THR A 468 -5.81 7.22 9.23
C THR A 468 -7.14 7.85 9.65
N ARG A 469 -7.38 7.94 10.97
CA ARG A 469 -8.57 8.62 11.52
C ARG A 469 -8.61 10.10 11.15
N GLU A 470 -7.46 10.74 11.00
CA GLU A 470 -7.30 12.13 10.58
C GLU A 470 -7.73 12.32 9.11
N MET A 471 -7.37 11.39 8.21
CA MET A 471 -7.83 11.43 6.82
C MET A 471 -9.35 11.25 6.70
N LEU A 472 -9.95 10.36 7.50
CA LEU A 472 -11.41 10.22 7.55
C LEU A 472 -12.08 11.48 8.12
N ALA A 473 -11.46 12.14 9.10
CA ALA A 473 -11.93 13.42 9.62
C ALA A 473 -11.84 14.55 8.58
N ALA A 474 -10.83 14.53 7.70
CA ALA A 474 -10.71 15.43 6.57
C ALA A 474 -11.80 15.16 5.51
N ALA A 475 -12.05 13.88 5.20
CA ALA A 475 -13.11 13.47 4.28
C ALA A 475 -14.50 13.96 4.74
N GLU A 476 -14.81 13.78 6.02
CA GLU A 476 -16.06 14.25 6.64
C GLU A 476 -16.24 15.76 6.46
N ARG A 477 -15.21 16.54 6.83
CA ARG A 477 -15.24 18.01 6.75
C ARG A 477 -15.33 18.52 5.32
N LYS A 478 -14.79 17.77 4.35
CA LYS A 478 -14.74 18.13 2.93
C LYS A 478 -15.85 17.46 2.12
N ARG A 479 -16.85 16.87 2.79
CA ARG A 479 -18.01 16.26 2.14
C ARG A 479 -18.72 17.23 1.18
N ASP A 480 -18.85 18.48 1.60
CA ASP A 480 -19.48 19.55 0.82
C ASP A 480 -18.93 20.93 1.21
N LEU A 481 -17.61 21.09 1.34
CA LEU A 481 -17.00 22.32 1.87
C LEU A 481 -16.69 23.36 0.79
N ASP A 482 -17.15 24.59 0.98
CA ASP A 482 -16.81 25.71 0.10
C ASP A 482 -15.29 25.98 0.07
N GLY A 483 -14.75 26.02 -1.15
CA GLY A 483 -13.32 26.11 -1.44
C GLY A 483 -12.63 24.77 -1.71
N SER A 484 -13.36 23.65 -1.66
CA SER A 484 -12.84 22.30 -1.92
C SER A 484 -13.75 21.51 -2.87
N PRO A 485 -13.21 20.54 -3.65
CA PRO A 485 -14.01 19.47 -4.24
C PRO A 485 -14.87 18.74 -3.19
N ARG A 486 -16.02 18.22 -3.60
CA ARG A 486 -16.91 17.43 -2.75
C ARG A 486 -16.31 16.03 -2.55
N VAL A 487 -16.02 15.64 -1.31
CA VAL A 487 -15.45 14.32 -1.00
C VAL A 487 -16.55 13.34 -0.61
N ARG A 488 -16.56 12.15 -1.22
CA ARG A 488 -17.49 11.06 -0.87
C ARG A 488 -16.71 9.78 -0.69
N LEU A 489 -16.83 9.15 0.47
CA LEU A 489 -16.38 7.76 0.64
C LEU A 489 -17.21 6.88 -0.32
N SER A 490 -16.53 6.13 -1.17
CA SER A 490 -17.15 5.30 -2.21
C SER A 490 -16.26 4.11 -2.50
N ASP A 491 -16.84 3.05 -3.08
CA ASP A 491 -16.07 1.95 -3.63
C ASP A 491 -15.63 2.22 -5.09
N PRO A 492 -14.57 1.54 -5.58
CA PRO A 492 -14.07 1.68 -6.95
C PRO A 492 -15.08 1.39 -8.05
N HIS A 493 -15.91 0.36 -7.90
CA HIS A 493 -16.84 -0.07 -8.93
C HIS A 493 -17.91 1.00 -9.18
N THR A 494 -18.51 1.53 -8.12
CA THR A 494 -19.46 2.66 -8.20
C THR A 494 -18.85 3.87 -8.92
N PHE A 495 -17.58 4.17 -8.65
CA PHE A 495 -16.89 5.25 -9.36
C PHE A 495 -16.78 4.97 -10.86
N PHE A 496 -16.31 3.77 -11.26
CA PHE A 496 -16.09 3.46 -12.66
C PHE A 496 -17.38 3.44 -13.48
N GLU A 497 -18.46 2.87 -12.94
CA GLU A 497 -19.78 2.92 -13.57
C GLU A 497 -20.25 4.37 -13.78
N THR A 498 -20.08 5.22 -12.76
CA THR A 498 -20.48 6.62 -12.82
C THR A 498 -19.64 7.40 -13.82
N ALA A 499 -18.31 7.23 -13.81
CA ALA A 499 -17.40 7.95 -14.69
C ALA A 499 -17.56 7.54 -16.16
N GLU A 500 -17.76 6.24 -16.44
CA GLU A 500 -18.06 5.73 -17.78
C GLU A 500 -19.39 6.28 -18.30
N ALA A 501 -20.42 6.36 -17.45
CA ALA A 501 -21.72 6.91 -17.82
C ALA A 501 -21.71 8.44 -18.02
N GLU A 502 -20.95 9.20 -17.21
CA GLU A 502 -20.83 10.66 -17.38
C GLU A 502 -20.09 11.03 -18.66
N LEU A 503 -19.05 10.27 -19.03
CA LEU A 503 -18.21 10.57 -20.19
C LEU A 503 -18.73 9.87 -21.46
N ALA A 504 -19.84 10.33 -22.02
CA ALA A 504 -20.51 9.70 -23.17
C ALA A 504 -19.65 9.58 -24.46
N SER A 505 -18.58 10.35 -24.60
CA SER A 505 -17.64 10.27 -25.74
C SER A 505 -16.20 10.39 -25.22
N PRO A 506 -15.64 9.33 -24.60
CA PRO A 506 -14.29 9.37 -24.06
C PRO A 506 -13.27 9.56 -25.19
N PRO A 507 -12.19 10.33 -24.96
CA PRO A 507 -11.06 10.32 -25.89
C PRO A 507 -10.41 8.93 -25.93
N VAL A 508 -9.65 8.65 -26.99
CA VAL A 508 -8.98 7.36 -27.18
C VAL A 508 -7.47 7.55 -27.15
N TRP A 509 -6.77 6.74 -26.35
CA TRP A 509 -5.31 6.60 -26.40
C TRP A 509 -4.97 5.27 -27.08
N VAL A 510 -4.23 5.30 -28.18
CA VAL A 510 -3.89 4.10 -28.97
C VAL A 510 -2.45 3.69 -28.71
N GLY A 511 -2.25 2.42 -28.38
CA GLY A 511 -0.92 1.82 -28.24
C GLY A 511 -0.40 1.88 -26.81
N GLU A 512 0.92 2.01 -26.67
CA GLU A 512 1.63 1.96 -25.39
C GLU A 512 1.31 3.21 -24.54
N MET A 513 1.10 3.05 -23.23
CA MET A 513 1.20 4.19 -22.30
C MET A 513 2.64 4.26 -21.81
N TYR A 514 3.47 4.90 -22.63
CA TYR A 514 4.89 5.06 -22.37
C TYR A 514 5.14 5.99 -21.18
N LEU A 515 5.95 5.53 -20.23
CA LEU A 515 6.43 6.34 -19.10
C LEU A 515 7.79 6.94 -19.45
N GLU A 516 7.87 8.26 -19.48
CA GLU A 516 9.10 8.97 -19.86
C GLU A 516 10.18 8.97 -18.76
N LEU A 517 9.79 8.57 -17.54
CA LEU A 517 10.61 8.45 -16.35
C LEU A 517 11.07 6.99 -16.13
N HIS A 518 12.06 6.77 -15.26
CA HIS A 518 12.53 5.43 -14.84
C HIS A 518 13.11 4.51 -15.93
N ARG A 519 13.50 5.03 -17.10
CA ARG A 519 14.07 4.24 -18.22
C ARG A 519 15.26 3.31 -17.84
N GLY A 520 16.03 3.68 -16.83
CA GLY A 520 17.16 2.85 -16.34
C GLY A 520 16.74 1.46 -15.84
N THR A 521 15.48 1.30 -15.45
CA THR A 521 14.89 0.03 -14.99
C THR A 521 14.87 -1.06 -16.07
N LEU A 522 14.96 -0.70 -17.35
CA LEU A 522 15.05 -1.69 -18.43
C LEU A 522 16.42 -2.39 -18.47
N ILE A 523 17.46 -1.81 -17.84
CA ILE A 523 18.86 -2.28 -17.94
C ILE A 523 19.42 -2.77 -16.60
N SER A 524 19.03 -2.17 -15.48
CA SER A 524 19.53 -2.53 -14.14
C SER A 524 19.27 -4.01 -13.80
N GLN A 525 20.05 -4.58 -12.88
CA GLN A 525 19.80 -5.94 -12.35
C GLN A 525 19.63 -7.04 -13.44
N GLN A 526 20.58 -7.09 -14.39
CA GLN A 526 20.54 -8.01 -15.53
C GLN A 526 20.43 -9.49 -15.14
N ARG A 527 20.99 -9.88 -13.99
CA ARG A 527 20.91 -11.26 -13.48
C ARG A 527 19.47 -11.65 -13.15
N GLY A 528 18.76 -10.82 -12.39
CA GLY A 528 17.33 -11.02 -12.10
C GLY A 528 16.49 -11.07 -13.39
N LYS A 529 16.73 -10.18 -14.35
CA LYS A 529 16.03 -10.17 -15.64
C LYS A 529 16.29 -11.45 -16.47
N ARG A 530 17.53 -11.96 -16.48
CA ARG A 530 17.88 -13.24 -17.11
C ARG A 530 17.21 -14.41 -16.38
N GLY A 531 17.19 -14.38 -15.05
CA GLY A 531 16.49 -15.35 -14.21
C GLY A 531 15.01 -15.44 -14.54
N ASN A 532 14.32 -14.30 -14.66
CA ASN A 532 12.92 -14.25 -15.08
C ASN A 532 12.71 -14.90 -16.45
N ARG A 533 13.45 -14.45 -17.46
CA ARG A 533 13.28 -14.94 -18.84
C ARG A 533 13.57 -16.43 -18.95
N HIS A 534 14.57 -16.92 -18.22
CA HIS A 534 14.90 -18.35 -18.19
C HIS A 534 13.80 -19.16 -17.49
N SER A 535 13.28 -18.67 -16.36
CA SER A 535 12.21 -19.32 -15.61
C SER A 535 10.90 -19.37 -16.40
N GLU A 536 10.54 -18.31 -17.12
CA GLU A 536 9.38 -18.31 -18.04
C GLU A 536 9.53 -19.39 -19.14
N ALA A 537 10.74 -19.56 -19.68
CA ALA A 537 11.01 -20.59 -20.68
C ALA A 537 10.89 -22.00 -20.10
N LEU A 538 11.46 -22.23 -18.92
CA LEU A 538 11.38 -23.52 -18.20
C LEU A 538 9.94 -23.85 -17.78
N LEU A 539 9.15 -22.88 -17.34
CA LEU A 539 7.75 -23.08 -16.98
C LEU A 539 6.94 -23.59 -18.18
N ARG A 540 7.10 -22.93 -19.34
CA ARG A 540 6.46 -23.37 -20.59
C ARG A 540 6.87 -24.79 -20.96
N GLU A 541 8.15 -25.11 -20.83
CA GLU A 541 8.67 -26.44 -21.17
C GLU A 541 8.19 -27.53 -20.19
N ALA A 542 8.22 -27.24 -18.89
CA ALA A 542 7.75 -28.14 -17.84
C ALA A 542 6.25 -28.45 -18.01
N GLU A 543 5.41 -27.43 -18.23
CA GLU A 543 3.97 -27.64 -18.46
C GLU A 543 3.71 -28.46 -19.73
N LEU A 544 4.42 -28.17 -20.82
CA LEU A 544 4.30 -28.92 -22.09
C LEU A 544 4.58 -30.41 -21.89
N TRP A 545 5.74 -30.74 -21.31
CA TRP A 545 6.14 -32.13 -21.17
C TRP A 545 5.35 -32.86 -20.09
N ALA A 546 5.06 -32.22 -18.97
CA ALA A 546 4.23 -32.81 -17.93
C ALA A 546 2.80 -33.09 -18.42
N ALA A 547 2.19 -32.17 -19.17
CA ALA A 547 0.88 -32.40 -19.76
C ALA A 547 0.92 -33.53 -20.79
N THR A 548 1.98 -33.59 -21.61
CA THR A 548 2.13 -34.66 -22.61
C THR A 548 2.30 -36.02 -21.95
N ALA A 549 3.14 -36.14 -20.92
CA ALA A 549 3.34 -37.35 -20.14
C ALA A 549 2.03 -37.81 -19.47
N ALA A 550 1.29 -36.87 -18.87
CA ALA A 550 0.01 -37.17 -18.23
C ALA A 550 -1.03 -37.71 -19.21
N VAL A 551 -1.19 -37.04 -20.37
CA VAL A 551 -2.19 -37.44 -21.38
C VAL A 551 -1.81 -38.72 -22.10
N ARG A 552 -0.52 -38.94 -22.42
CA ARG A 552 -0.07 -40.10 -23.23
C ARG A 552 0.19 -41.36 -22.42
N HIS A 553 0.73 -41.21 -21.21
CA HIS A 553 1.22 -42.33 -20.40
C HIS A 553 0.57 -42.41 -19.01
N GLY A 554 -0.37 -41.51 -18.69
CA GLY A 554 -1.05 -41.51 -17.39
C GLY A 554 -0.16 -41.08 -16.23
N ALA A 555 0.96 -40.40 -16.51
CA ALA A 555 1.81 -39.84 -15.47
C ALA A 555 1.03 -38.79 -14.63
N PRO A 556 1.28 -38.66 -13.31
CA PRO A 556 0.67 -37.60 -12.52
C PRO A 556 1.11 -36.21 -13.02
N TYR A 557 0.17 -35.30 -13.25
CA TYR A 557 0.51 -33.91 -13.56
C TYR A 557 0.93 -33.18 -12.27
N PRO A 558 2.08 -32.50 -12.23
CA PRO A 558 2.64 -31.92 -11.01
C PRO A 558 2.02 -30.55 -10.67
N TYR A 559 0.72 -30.53 -10.37
CA TYR A 559 -0.06 -29.31 -10.12
C TYR A 559 0.58 -28.39 -9.06
N GLU A 560 0.90 -28.92 -7.88
CA GLU A 560 1.43 -28.14 -6.75
C GLU A 560 2.80 -27.54 -7.05
N ALA A 561 3.69 -28.31 -7.67
CA ALA A 561 5.04 -27.85 -8.00
C ALA A 561 5.01 -26.72 -9.05
N LEU A 562 4.20 -26.87 -10.10
CA LEU A 562 4.04 -25.84 -11.14
C LEU A 562 3.35 -24.59 -10.60
N GLU A 563 2.34 -24.74 -9.74
CA GLU A 563 1.69 -23.59 -9.11
C GLU A 563 2.66 -22.81 -8.21
N SER A 564 3.42 -23.51 -7.37
CA SER A 564 4.45 -22.91 -6.52
C SER A 564 5.53 -22.19 -7.34
N ALA A 565 6.02 -22.81 -8.42
CA ALA A 565 6.99 -22.22 -9.31
C ALA A 565 6.44 -20.96 -10.00
N TRP A 566 5.20 -21.01 -10.51
CA TRP A 566 4.54 -19.83 -11.08
C TRP A 566 4.39 -18.71 -10.05
N ARG A 567 3.84 -18.97 -8.87
CA ARG A 567 3.68 -17.94 -7.82
C ARG A 567 5.01 -17.32 -7.42
N THR A 568 6.08 -18.12 -7.35
CA THR A 568 7.44 -17.61 -7.10
C THR A 568 7.87 -16.66 -8.20
N VAL A 569 7.80 -17.07 -9.47
CA VAL A 569 8.20 -16.22 -10.61
C VAL A 569 7.36 -14.96 -10.68
N LEU A 570 6.03 -15.06 -10.54
CA LEU A 570 5.13 -13.90 -10.59
C LEU A 570 5.38 -12.91 -9.46
N LEU A 571 5.73 -13.37 -8.25
CA LEU A 571 6.17 -12.49 -7.17
C LEU A 571 7.43 -11.72 -7.57
N GLN A 572 8.42 -12.40 -8.18
CA GLN A 572 9.63 -11.73 -8.62
C GLN A 572 9.41 -10.75 -9.79
N GLN A 573 8.23 -10.74 -10.41
CA GLN A 573 7.80 -9.78 -11.44
C GLN A 573 7.15 -8.52 -10.88
N PHE A 574 7.09 -8.35 -9.56
CA PHE A 574 6.65 -7.11 -8.92
C PHE A 574 7.41 -5.88 -9.47
N HIS A 575 6.74 -4.73 -9.57
CA HIS A 575 7.27 -3.54 -10.25
C HIS A 575 8.53 -2.92 -9.62
N ASP A 576 8.92 -3.29 -8.40
CA ASP A 576 10.23 -2.89 -7.85
C ASP A 576 11.29 -3.98 -7.81
N ILE A 577 10.89 -5.24 -7.99
CA ILE A 577 11.82 -6.38 -8.00
C ILE A 577 12.41 -6.54 -9.40
N LEU A 578 11.60 -6.88 -10.40
CA LEU A 578 12.08 -7.18 -11.76
C LEU A 578 12.67 -5.95 -12.47
N PRO A 579 12.06 -4.75 -12.37
CA PRO A 579 12.64 -3.53 -12.92
C PRO A 579 13.97 -3.16 -12.25
N GLY A 580 14.28 -3.69 -11.07
CA GLY A 580 15.61 -3.60 -10.48
C GLY A 580 15.84 -2.29 -9.71
N SER A 581 14.83 -1.82 -8.98
CA SER A 581 14.80 -0.57 -8.19
C SER A 581 14.85 -0.78 -6.68
N SER A 582 15.00 -2.02 -6.22
CA SER A 582 15.08 -2.39 -4.79
C SER A 582 16.51 -2.42 -4.21
N ILE A 583 16.61 -2.57 -2.89
CA ILE A 583 17.89 -2.76 -2.17
C ILE A 583 18.61 -4.07 -2.54
N ALA A 584 19.90 -4.16 -2.20
CA ALA A 584 20.74 -5.31 -2.52
C ALA A 584 20.18 -6.64 -1.99
N TRP A 585 19.63 -6.66 -0.77
CA TRP A 585 19.02 -7.86 -0.19
C TRP A 585 17.94 -8.45 -1.12
N VAL A 586 17.05 -7.60 -1.65
CA VAL A 586 15.93 -8.04 -2.51
C VAL A 586 16.44 -8.73 -3.76
N HIS A 587 17.46 -8.17 -4.43
CA HIS A 587 18.00 -8.75 -5.66
C HIS A 587 18.74 -10.06 -5.42
N GLN A 588 19.48 -10.17 -4.31
CA GLN A 588 20.13 -11.43 -3.94
C GLN A 588 19.11 -12.53 -3.64
N GLU A 589 18.00 -12.19 -2.99
CA GLU A 589 16.91 -13.14 -2.74
C GLU A 589 16.23 -13.53 -4.06
N ALA A 590 15.94 -12.58 -4.96
CA ALA A 590 15.39 -12.87 -6.26
C ALA A 590 16.27 -13.83 -7.08
N GLU A 591 17.59 -13.60 -7.12
CA GLU A 591 18.56 -14.49 -7.78
C GLU A 591 18.49 -15.92 -7.22
N ARG A 592 18.48 -16.08 -5.89
CA ARG A 592 18.32 -17.40 -5.24
C ARG A 592 16.99 -18.07 -5.57
N GLN A 593 15.90 -17.31 -5.61
CA GLN A 593 14.57 -17.85 -5.93
C GLN A 593 14.50 -18.34 -7.38
N TYR A 594 15.09 -17.61 -8.34
CA TYR A 594 15.17 -18.07 -9.73
C TYR A 594 16.02 -19.34 -9.88
N GLU A 595 17.15 -19.43 -9.18
CA GLU A 595 17.97 -20.65 -9.18
C GLU A 595 17.22 -21.86 -8.64
N ARG A 596 16.49 -21.70 -7.52
CA ARG A 596 15.64 -22.75 -6.95
C ARG A 596 14.56 -23.20 -7.94
N VAL A 597 13.82 -22.25 -8.52
CA VAL A 597 12.76 -22.54 -9.50
C VAL A 597 13.32 -23.26 -10.73
N ALA A 598 14.50 -22.85 -11.22
CA ALA A 598 15.13 -23.51 -12.35
C ALA A 598 15.45 -24.99 -12.05
N GLY A 599 15.96 -25.29 -10.85
CA GLY A 599 16.22 -26.65 -10.40
C GLY A 599 14.93 -27.50 -10.30
N GLU A 600 13.88 -26.94 -9.70
CA GLU A 600 12.58 -27.62 -9.57
C GLU A 600 11.95 -27.93 -10.92
N LEU A 601 11.95 -26.96 -11.85
CA LEU A 601 11.36 -27.14 -13.18
C LEU A 601 12.18 -28.10 -14.05
N THR A 602 13.51 -28.08 -13.95
CA THR A 602 14.36 -29.04 -14.65
C THR A 602 14.04 -30.47 -14.19
N ALA A 603 13.86 -30.68 -12.87
CA ALA A 603 13.46 -31.99 -12.36
C ALA A 603 12.07 -32.43 -12.88
N VAL A 604 11.11 -31.51 -13.00
CA VAL A 604 9.79 -31.79 -13.60
C VAL A 604 9.92 -32.17 -15.07
N ILE A 605 10.74 -31.44 -15.83
CA ILE A 605 11.01 -31.72 -17.25
C ILE A 605 11.65 -33.10 -17.40
N ASP A 606 12.71 -33.39 -16.64
CA ASP A 606 13.43 -34.66 -16.69
C ASP A 606 12.52 -35.85 -16.35
N ALA A 607 11.72 -35.73 -15.29
CA ALA A 607 10.76 -36.77 -14.91
C ALA A 607 9.69 -36.99 -16.01
N SER A 608 9.21 -35.92 -16.62
CA SER A 608 8.22 -35.99 -17.70
C SER A 608 8.80 -36.61 -18.97
N LEU A 609 10.02 -36.23 -19.34
CA LEU A 609 10.73 -36.78 -20.49
C LEU A 609 11.12 -38.25 -20.25
N ALA A 610 11.48 -38.63 -19.03
CA ALA A 610 11.72 -40.03 -18.68
C ALA A 610 10.45 -40.88 -18.81
N ALA A 611 9.29 -40.36 -18.41
CA ALA A 611 8.00 -41.03 -18.58
C ALA A 611 7.53 -41.11 -20.06
N LEU A 612 7.96 -40.15 -20.89
CA LEU A 612 7.70 -40.14 -22.33
C LEU A 612 8.72 -40.98 -23.13
N GLY A 613 9.90 -41.19 -22.56
CA GLY A 613 10.93 -42.07 -23.10
C GLY A 613 10.47 -43.53 -23.10
N GLY A 614 10.94 -44.31 -24.07
CA GLY A 614 10.80 -45.77 -24.06
C GLY A 614 12.02 -46.45 -23.44
N ASP A 615 11.96 -47.77 -23.25
CA ASP A 615 13.04 -48.59 -22.67
C ASP A 615 14.25 -48.81 -23.62
N GLY A 616 14.42 -47.98 -24.64
CA GLY A 616 15.45 -48.14 -25.68
C GLY A 616 16.70 -47.28 -25.43
N ASP A 617 17.84 -47.71 -25.97
CA ASP A 617 19.14 -47.02 -25.81
C ASP A 617 19.39 -45.89 -26.83
N ALA A 618 18.44 -45.64 -27.75
CA ALA A 618 18.61 -44.65 -28.80
C ALA A 618 18.42 -43.22 -28.24
N PRO A 619 19.40 -42.30 -28.43
CA PRO A 619 19.25 -40.94 -27.95
C PRO A 619 18.13 -40.22 -28.70
N VAL A 620 17.27 -39.55 -27.95
CA VAL A 620 16.19 -38.70 -28.47
C VAL A 620 16.41 -37.25 -28.09
N ALA A 621 15.89 -36.34 -28.90
CA ALA A 621 15.87 -34.92 -28.63
C ALA A 621 14.42 -34.44 -28.54
N ALA A 622 14.14 -33.66 -27.49
CA ALA A 622 12.85 -33.03 -27.24
C ALA A 622 12.92 -31.56 -27.66
N ASN A 623 11.97 -31.11 -28.47
CA ASN A 623 11.91 -29.73 -28.97
C ASN A 623 10.67 -29.02 -28.42
N ALA A 624 10.83 -28.25 -27.35
CA ALA A 624 9.76 -27.40 -26.80
C ALA A 624 9.50 -26.13 -27.64
N GLY A 625 10.26 -25.90 -28.71
CA GLY A 625 10.12 -24.75 -29.60
C GLY A 625 8.88 -24.83 -30.50
N PRO A 626 8.38 -23.67 -30.99
CA PRO A 626 7.23 -23.61 -31.89
C PRO A 626 7.57 -23.95 -33.36
N TYR A 627 8.85 -24.18 -33.67
CA TYR A 627 9.33 -24.54 -35.00
C TYR A 627 10.19 -25.80 -34.96
N ALA A 628 10.29 -26.50 -36.08
CA ALA A 628 11.18 -27.66 -36.18
C ALA A 628 12.65 -27.23 -35.99
N ARG A 629 13.41 -28.00 -35.22
CA ARG A 629 14.83 -27.73 -34.92
C ARG A 629 15.62 -29.03 -34.91
N GLY A 630 16.72 -29.06 -35.66
CA GLY A 630 17.60 -30.25 -35.72
C GLY A 630 16.88 -31.52 -36.22
N GLY A 631 15.88 -31.38 -37.10
CA GLY A 631 15.07 -32.51 -37.59
C GLY A 631 13.91 -32.93 -36.66
N VAL A 632 13.83 -32.39 -35.44
CA VAL A 632 12.73 -32.65 -34.50
C VAL A 632 11.58 -31.67 -34.76
N PRO A 633 10.33 -32.15 -34.95
CA PRO A 633 9.16 -31.27 -35.10
C PRO A 633 8.96 -30.30 -33.94
N ALA A 634 8.21 -29.23 -34.16
CA ALA A 634 7.80 -28.31 -33.10
C ALA A 634 7.02 -29.05 -32.01
N MET A 635 7.31 -28.76 -30.74
CA MET A 635 6.66 -29.38 -29.57
C MET A 635 6.67 -30.93 -29.62
N GLY A 636 7.72 -31.50 -30.23
CA GLY A 636 7.82 -32.94 -30.50
C GLY A 636 9.09 -33.56 -29.92
N ILE A 637 9.10 -34.88 -29.86
CA ILE A 637 10.27 -35.69 -29.53
C ILE A 637 10.64 -36.51 -30.78
N GLY A 638 11.92 -36.53 -31.12
CA GLY A 638 12.43 -37.26 -32.29
C GLY A 638 13.86 -37.78 -32.08
N PRO A 639 14.43 -38.52 -33.04
CA PRO A 639 15.81 -38.98 -32.96
C PRO A 639 16.76 -37.81 -32.76
N ALA A 640 17.71 -37.93 -31.83
CA ALA A 640 18.74 -36.92 -31.65
C ALA A 640 19.67 -36.92 -32.88
N ALA A 641 19.87 -35.75 -33.50
CA ALA A 641 20.94 -35.59 -34.47
C ALA A 641 22.28 -35.62 -33.73
N PRO A 642 23.32 -36.29 -34.27
CA PRO A 642 24.66 -36.19 -33.69
C PRO A 642 25.12 -34.72 -33.69
N PRO A 643 25.85 -34.28 -32.65
CA PRO A 643 26.26 -32.89 -32.46
C PRO A 643 27.15 -32.36 -33.59
#